data_AF-A0A022XQB9-F1
#
_entry.id   AF-A0A022XQB9-F1
#
_cell.length_a   1.000
_cell.length_b   1.000
_cell.length_c   1.000
_cell.angle_alpha   90.00
_cell.angle_beta   90.00
_cell.angle_gamma   90.00
#
_symmetry.space_group_name_H-M   'P 1'
#
loop_
_entity.id
_entity.type
_entity.pdbx_description
1 polymer ?
#
loop_
_entity_poly.entity_id
_entity_poly.type
_entity_poly.pdbx_seq_one_letter_code
_entity_poly.pdbx_strand_id
1 'polypeptide(L)'
;MAPLTESKKRKAVTKDVESDTHAVSGEEFRFDSSGSESSDEESEIELIDDFSDESEDESIDSNLVSKGELPVHTRNGKPGESGDVVVQDSEDEDEETVNYRITKDANGNDRYIYDEINPDDNSDLSEVDEEANTIGNIPTSFYDAYPHIGYNINGKKIMRPAKGEALDALLDTIEIPKGWTGLTDPDTGKPLQLSQDELKLLSKLQMNEVTQDGYDPYQPTVEYFTSKEEIMPLSAAPEPKRRFVPSKHEAKRVMKIVKAIREGRILPYKPPAEEDESQDSIQTFDLWANETPRDDHPMHIPAPKLPPPGYEESYHPPPEYLPDEKERREWEKQDPEDREKSFLPRDYGSLRKVPGFEAFVKEKFERCLDLYLAPRVRRNKLNIDPESLLPKLPSPEELKPFPTTCSALFRGHKGRVRSVAVDPTGLWLASGGDDGTVRVWELLTGRQLWSVQLNDEGPVNVVRWRPGKDAVVLSAATGDAVHLIIPDILSPELESASLDVVDAGWGYSSTASKNSQNSEQKGSKVQWARPLPSLAENGVYATIPLGYVVKSISWHRRGDYFVTVCPASATPASLAIAIHTLSKHSTQYPFRKRLKGGGPPQVAHFHPAKPILYVANQRVIRSYDLTRQSLLKILQPGARWISSFDIHPTSSVTSGDNLIVGSYDRRLLWHDVDLSDRPYKALRYHTKAIRAVKYHPRYPLFIDSSDDGLLQIFHGSVTGDLMSNANIVPLKVLRGHKVVGDLGVLDVDWHPREAWCVSAGADGTCRLWM
;
A
#
# COMPACT_ATOMS: atom_id res chain seq x y z
N MET A 1 19.75 12.90 -55.15
CA MET A 1 18.89 11.94 -54.44
C MET A 1 19.41 11.81 -53.02
N ALA A 2 18.50 11.86 -52.06
CA ALA A 2 18.66 12.49 -50.75
C ALA A 2 19.58 11.77 -49.74
N PRO A 3 20.10 12.51 -48.74
CA PRO A 3 20.98 12.02 -47.69
C PRO A 3 20.28 11.73 -46.34
N LEU A 4 20.91 10.85 -45.58
CA LEU A 4 21.21 10.86 -44.12
C LEU A 4 20.31 11.63 -43.12
N THR A 5 19.67 10.81 -42.26
CA THR A 5 19.63 10.88 -40.78
C THR A 5 19.41 12.23 -40.07
N GLU A 6 18.17 12.47 -39.62
CA GLU A 6 17.86 13.33 -38.47
C GLU A 6 17.56 12.46 -37.22
N SER A 7 18.39 12.58 -36.19
CA SER A 7 18.13 12.07 -34.84
C SER A 7 17.16 12.99 -34.10
N LYS A 8 15.90 12.59 -33.96
CA LYS A 8 14.92 13.28 -33.08
C LYS A 8 14.81 12.59 -31.73
N LYS A 9 15.16 13.36 -30.71
CA LYS A 9 14.98 13.22 -29.26
C LYS A 9 13.75 12.39 -28.86
N ARG A 10 13.95 11.34 -28.05
CA ARG A 10 12.88 10.74 -27.24
C ARG A 10 12.66 11.59 -25.99
N LYS A 11 11.43 12.10 -25.84
CA LYS A 11 10.86 12.56 -24.57
C LYS A 11 10.65 11.35 -23.67
N ALA A 12 11.20 11.38 -22.46
CA ALA A 12 10.76 10.52 -21.37
C ALA A 12 9.32 10.96 -20.99
N VAL A 13 8.37 10.03 -21.09
CA VAL A 13 7.05 10.17 -20.47
C VAL A 13 7.07 9.25 -19.27
N THR A 14 7.23 9.87 -18.10
CA THR A 14 6.95 9.29 -16.79
C THR A 14 5.44 9.03 -16.72
N LYS A 15 5.05 7.79 -16.44
CA LYS A 15 3.70 7.46 -16.01
C LYS A 15 3.82 6.81 -14.64
N ASP A 16 3.34 7.55 -13.65
CA ASP A 16 3.21 7.14 -12.27
C ASP A 16 2.31 5.91 -12.16
N VAL A 17 2.81 4.88 -11.48
CA VAL A 17 2.01 3.79 -10.92
C VAL A 17 2.37 3.73 -9.45
N GLU A 18 1.46 4.24 -8.62
CA GLU A 18 1.50 4.13 -7.17
C GLU A 18 1.35 2.66 -6.77
N SER A 19 2.41 2.08 -6.21
CA SER A 19 2.38 0.78 -5.54
C SER A 19 2.24 1.00 -4.04
N ASP A 20 1.06 0.64 -3.49
CA ASP A 20 0.77 0.54 -2.07
C ASP A 20 1.73 -0.44 -1.38
N THR A 21 2.68 0.10 -0.62
CA THR A 21 3.51 -0.67 0.32
C THR A 21 2.72 -0.96 1.59
N HIS A 22 2.46 -2.24 1.83
CA HIS A 22 2.02 -2.79 3.11
C HIS A 22 3.07 -2.50 4.20
N ALA A 23 2.81 -1.52 5.05
CA ALA A 23 3.56 -1.31 6.29
C ALA A 23 3.06 -2.32 7.34
N VAL A 24 3.83 -3.38 7.54
CA VAL A 24 3.74 -4.26 8.71
C VAL A 24 4.45 -3.55 9.86
N SER A 25 3.67 -3.11 10.84
CA SER A 25 4.16 -2.59 12.11
C SER A 25 4.77 -3.72 12.92
N GLY A 26 6.10 -3.77 13.00
CA GLY A 26 6.84 -4.62 13.94
C GLY A 26 6.77 -4.02 15.35
N GLU A 27 6.09 -4.71 16.25
CA GLU A 27 6.19 -4.47 17.69
C GLU A 27 7.54 -5.00 18.20
N GLU A 28 8.35 -4.10 18.75
CA GLU A 28 9.54 -4.43 19.53
C GLU A 28 9.11 -5.11 20.84
N PHE A 29 9.31 -6.42 20.93
CA PHE A 29 9.37 -7.13 22.20
C PHE A 29 10.83 -7.16 22.68
N ARG A 30 11.11 -6.38 23.72
CA ARG A 30 12.28 -6.56 24.59
C ARG A 30 12.04 -7.77 25.48
N PHE A 31 12.89 -8.78 25.38
CA PHE A 31 13.07 -9.77 26.44
C PHE A 31 14.56 -9.86 26.75
N ASP A 32 14.84 -9.67 28.04
CA ASP A 32 16.13 -9.69 28.70
C ASP A 32 16.45 -11.13 29.11
N SER A 33 17.67 -11.60 28.92
CA SER A 33 18.15 -12.79 29.64
C SER A 33 19.67 -12.76 29.80
N SER A 34 20.04 -12.59 31.07
CA SER A 34 21.32 -12.87 31.70
C SER A 34 21.81 -14.31 31.48
N GLY A 35 23.12 -14.51 31.64
CA GLY A 35 23.83 -15.75 31.32
C GLY A 35 23.84 -16.83 32.40
N SER A 36 24.52 -17.93 32.08
CA SER A 36 25.43 -18.67 32.97
C SER A 36 26.12 -19.80 32.21
N GLU A 37 27.35 -20.06 32.64
CA GLU A 37 28.22 -21.26 32.47
C GLU A 37 27.43 -22.57 32.74
N SER A 38 27.81 -23.78 32.32
CA SER A 38 29.09 -24.47 32.50
C SER A 38 29.10 -25.86 31.81
N SER A 39 30.31 -26.44 31.71
CA SER A 39 30.71 -27.87 31.86
C SER A 39 30.39 -28.91 30.78
N ASP A 40 31.40 -29.19 29.95
CA ASP A 40 32.23 -30.42 29.89
C ASP A 40 31.61 -31.80 30.24
N GLU A 41 31.72 -32.77 29.32
CA GLU A 41 32.69 -33.90 29.35
C GLU A 41 32.28 -35.06 28.41
N GLU A 42 33.21 -35.37 27.50
CA GLU A 42 33.74 -36.69 27.09
C GLU A 42 32.84 -37.87 26.66
N SER A 43 33.06 -38.41 25.45
CA SER A 43 34.02 -39.51 25.22
C SER A 43 33.95 -40.13 23.81
N GLU A 44 35.08 -40.03 23.11
CA GLU A 44 35.85 -41.04 22.34
C GLU A 44 35.17 -42.20 21.57
N ILE A 45 35.64 -42.43 20.32
CA ILE A 45 36.64 -43.49 20.00
C ILE A 45 37.23 -43.30 18.58
N GLU A 46 38.55 -43.10 18.58
CA GLU A 46 39.67 -43.49 17.69
C GLU A 46 39.50 -43.75 16.17
N LEU A 47 40.41 -43.13 15.39
CA LEU A 47 41.29 -43.83 14.45
C LEU A 47 42.61 -43.04 14.24
N ILE A 48 43.70 -43.79 14.31
CA ILE A 48 45.13 -43.45 14.41
C ILE A 48 45.79 -43.39 13.01
N ASP A 49 46.70 -42.43 12.76
CA ASP A 49 48.17 -42.64 12.54
C ASP A 49 48.84 -41.49 11.72
N ASP A 50 49.30 -40.46 12.44
CA ASP A 50 50.70 -40.20 12.81
C ASP A 50 51.85 -39.85 11.80
N PHE A 51 52.74 -39.03 12.37
CA PHE A 51 54.15 -38.72 12.10
C PHE A 51 54.57 -37.63 11.09
N SER A 52 54.73 -36.42 11.64
CA SER A 52 55.89 -35.57 11.39
C SER A 52 56.30 -34.84 12.68
N ASP A 53 57.41 -35.22 13.31
CA ASP A 53 58.29 -34.26 14.00
C ASP A 53 59.62 -34.87 14.45
N GLU A 54 60.64 -34.01 14.54
CA GLU A 54 61.77 -33.93 15.50
C GLU A 54 62.69 -32.79 15.00
N SER A 55 62.64 -31.58 15.60
CA SER A 55 63.35 -31.12 16.82
C SER A 55 64.85 -30.77 16.56
N GLU A 56 65.55 -29.82 17.17
CA GLU A 56 65.35 -28.85 18.28
C GLU A 56 66.58 -27.87 18.31
N ASP A 57 66.33 -26.61 18.73
CA ASP A 57 67.08 -25.74 19.69
C ASP A 57 68.60 -25.40 19.53
N GLU A 58 69.18 -24.23 19.92
CA GLU A 58 68.80 -23.14 20.83
C GLU A 58 69.73 -21.86 20.69
N SER A 59 69.16 -20.67 20.95
CA SER A 59 69.64 -19.49 21.77
C SER A 59 70.91 -18.65 21.35
N ILE A 60 71.10 -17.31 21.48
CA ILE A 60 70.61 -16.18 22.34
C ILE A 60 70.85 -14.79 21.66
N ASP A 61 69.82 -13.91 21.70
CA ASP A 61 69.72 -12.45 22.00
C ASP A 61 70.71 -11.35 21.48
N SER A 62 70.18 -10.31 20.82
CA SER A 62 70.14 -8.88 21.29
C SER A 62 70.06 -7.79 20.18
N ASN A 63 69.01 -6.98 20.27
CA ASN A 63 68.87 -5.53 20.01
C ASN A 63 69.09 -4.84 18.61
N LEU A 64 68.00 -4.14 18.23
CA LEU A 64 67.88 -2.76 17.69
C LEU A 64 68.19 -2.40 16.21
N VAL A 65 67.11 -1.92 15.54
CA VAL A 65 66.99 -0.66 14.76
C VAL A 65 67.71 -0.55 13.40
N SER A 66 66.95 -0.51 12.29
CA SER A 66 66.63 0.72 11.53
C SER A 66 66.14 0.46 10.09
N LYS A 67 65.11 1.24 9.74
CA LYS A 67 64.78 1.88 8.45
C LYS A 67 65.23 1.21 7.14
N GLY A 68 64.21 0.89 6.34
CA GLY A 68 64.37 0.65 4.91
C GLY A 68 64.66 1.94 4.14
N GLU A 69 65.65 1.84 3.25
CA GLU A 69 65.85 2.74 2.11
C GLU A 69 65.97 1.90 0.84
N LEU A 70 65.27 2.37 -0.19
CA LEU A 70 65.25 1.85 -1.55
C LEU A 70 66.60 2.14 -2.25
N PRO A 71 67.20 1.20 -2.99
CA PRO A 71 68.34 1.49 -3.84
C PRO A 71 67.90 1.98 -5.22
N VAL A 72 68.44 3.15 -5.57
CA VAL A 72 68.44 3.79 -6.88
C VAL A 72 69.29 2.98 -7.87
N HIS A 73 68.73 2.73 -9.06
CA HIS A 73 69.45 2.13 -10.18
C HIS A 73 70.24 3.22 -10.93
N THR A 74 71.56 3.14 -10.88
CA THR A 74 72.46 3.84 -11.80
C THR A 74 72.59 3.05 -13.10
N ARG A 75 72.50 3.75 -14.24
CA ARG A 75 72.96 3.27 -15.55
C ARG A 75 74.21 4.04 -15.93
N ASN A 76 75.26 3.32 -16.30
CA ASN A 76 76.42 3.82 -17.00
C ASN A 76 76.67 2.92 -18.22
N GLY A 77 76.80 3.52 -19.39
CA GLY A 77 77.25 2.89 -20.62
C GLY A 77 77.81 3.94 -21.59
N LYS A 78 79.12 3.90 -21.81
CA LYS A 78 79.86 4.51 -22.93
C LYS A 78 80.21 3.38 -23.94
N PRO A 79 80.81 3.66 -25.12
CA PRO A 79 80.44 4.59 -26.20
C PRO A 79 80.55 3.91 -27.59
N GLY A 80 80.19 4.59 -28.69
CA GLY A 80 80.44 4.10 -30.06
C GLY A 80 80.36 5.23 -31.10
N GLU A 81 81.41 5.30 -31.92
CA GLU A 81 81.83 6.37 -32.84
C GLU A 81 80.92 6.75 -34.04
N SER A 82 80.80 8.06 -34.22
CA SER A 82 80.93 8.91 -35.44
C SER A 82 80.76 8.36 -36.86
N GLY A 83 80.02 9.13 -37.68
CA GLY A 83 80.16 9.14 -39.15
C GLY A 83 79.13 9.99 -39.92
N ASP A 84 79.37 11.30 -39.98
CA ASP A 84 79.03 12.36 -40.98
C ASP A 84 77.83 12.30 -41.96
N VAL A 85 77.18 13.48 -42.12
CA VAL A 85 76.88 14.26 -43.37
C VAL A 85 75.51 15.00 -43.31
N VAL A 86 75.53 16.31 -42.96
CA VAL A 86 75.11 17.54 -43.73
C VAL A 86 73.77 17.46 -44.54
N VAL A 87 72.74 18.34 -44.51
CA VAL A 87 72.49 19.72 -43.96
C VAL A 87 71.01 20.16 -44.19
N GLN A 88 70.48 21.02 -43.29
CA GLN A 88 69.38 22.02 -43.38
C GLN A 88 67.90 21.59 -43.61
N ASP A 89 66.87 22.18 -42.98
CA ASP A 89 66.71 23.33 -42.05
C ASP A 89 65.32 23.20 -41.39
N SER A 90 65.20 23.33 -40.06
CA SER A 90 64.06 23.98 -39.37
C SER A 90 64.20 23.87 -37.84
N GLU A 91 64.50 25.01 -37.20
CA GLU A 91 64.06 25.48 -35.88
C GLU A 91 63.79 24.40 -34.79
N ASP A 92 64.81 24.12 -33.95
CA ASP A 92 64.73 23.74 -32.52
C ASP A 92 66.09 23.16 -32.06
N GLU A 93 66.80 23.81 -31.14
CA GLU A 93 67.90 23.21 -30.33
C GLU A 93 68.32 24.20 -29.22
N ASP A 94 67.68 24.10 -28.04
CA ASP A 94 68.32 24.55 -26.80
C ASP A 94 69.40 23.51 -26.47
N GLU A 95 70.65 23.85 -26.76
CA GLU A 95 71.82 23.06 -26.41
C GLU A 95 71.79 22.72 -24.90
N GLU A 96 71.71 21.43 -24.55
CA GLU A 96 71.96 20.94 -23.19
C GLU A 96 73.43 21.19 -22.81
N THR A 97 73.74 22.43 -22.44
CA THR A 97 75.00 22.77 -21.78
C THR A 97 75.00 22.05 -20.44
N VAL A 98 75.94 21.13 -20.25
CA VAL A 98 76.10 20.36 -19.02
C VAL A 98 76.16 21.31 -17.81
N ASN A 99 75.21 21.18 -16.87
CA ASN A 99 74.97 22.09 -15.72
C ASN A 99 76.03 21.95 -14.60
N TYR A 100 77.30 21.78 -14.95
CA TYR A 100 78.41 21.80 -14.02
C TYR A 100 79.71 22.22 -14.71
N ARG A 101 80.63 22.81 -13.96
CA ARG A 101 81.99 23.13 -14.39
C ARG A 101 82.99 22.24 -13.67
N ILE A 102 83.89 21.62 -14.43
CA ILE A 102 84.93 20.74 -13.88
C ILE A 102 86.12 21.61 -13.46
N THR A 103 86.46 21.57 -12.18
CA THR A 103 87.66 22.23 -11.61
C THR A 103 88.48 21.20 -10.84
N LYS A 104 89.78 21.44 -10.64
CA LYS A 104 90.60 20.51 -9.84
C LYS A 104 90.57 20.89 -8.38
N ASP A 105 90.30 19.91 -7.52
CA ASP A 105 90.35 20.07 -6.08
C ASP A 105 91.78 20.25 -5.57
N ALA A 106 91.92 20.67 -4.31
CA ALA A 106 93.22 20.87 -3.66
C ALA A 106 94.14 19.62 -3.65
N ASN A 107 93.56 18.43 -3.85
CA ASN A 107 94.28 17.15 -3.95
C ASN A 107 94.48 16.67 -5.42
N GLY A 108 94.13 17.49 -6.42
CA GLY A 108 94.40 17.24 -7.84
C GLY A 108 93.36 16.42 -8.61
N ASN A 109 92.28 15.97 -7.96
CA ASN A 109 91.16 15.25 -8.58
C ASN A 109 90.14 16.22 -9.19
N ASP A 110 89.41 15.77 -10.22
CA ASP A 110 88.39 16.58 -10.89
C ASP A 110 87.10 16.67 -10.04
N ARG A 111 86.68 17.89 -9.71
CA ARG A 111 85.44 18.24 -9.01
C ARG A 111 84.46 18.96 -9.92
N TYR A 112 83.23 18.47 -9.88
CA TYR A 112 82.09 19.04 -10.59
C TYR A 112 81.42 20.09 -9.71
N ILE A 113 81.53 21.36 -10.09
CA ILE A 113 80.83 22.47 -9.44
C ILE A 113 79.56 22.76 -10.23
N TYR A 114 78.41 22.50 -9.62
CA TYR A 114 77.10 22.90 -10.14
C TYR A 114 76.84 24.37 -9.81
N ASP A 115 75.94 25.01 -10.56
CA ASP A 115 75.46 26.34 -10.21
C ASP A 115 74.77 26.30 -8.82
N GLU A 116 74.87 27.39 -8.05
CA GLU A 116 74.29 27.46 -6.70
C GLU A 116 72.76 27.32 -6.78
N ILE A 117 72.19 26.44 -5.95
CA ILE A 117 70.73 26.24 -5.89
C ILE A 117 70.12 27.54 -5.38
N ASN A 118 69.38 28.23 -6.23
CA ASN A 118 68.50 29.31 -5.78
C ASN A 118 67.34 28.65 -5.01
N PRO A 119 67.15 28.97 -3.71
CA PRO A 119 65.93 28.61 -3.01
C PRO A 119 64.83 29.51 -3.56
N ASP A 120 64.25 29.10 -4.69
CA ASP A 120 63.15 29.79 -5.34
C ASP A 120 61.83 29.07 -5.01
N ASP A 121 60.78 29.86 -4.90
CA ASP A 121 59.52 29.48 -4.28
C ASP A 121 58.64 28.72 -5.29
N ASN A 122 58.78 27.39 -5.30
CA ASN A 122 57.99 26.51 -6.14
C ASN A 122 56.59 26.28 -5.55
N SER A 123 55.58 26.26 -6.43
CA SER A 123 54.14 26.27 -6.14
C SER A 123 53.58 25.15 -5.24
N ASP A 124 54.40 24.16 -4.87
CA ASP A 124 53.99 22.98 -4.10
C ASP A 124 54.51 22.99 -2.65
N LEU A 125 55.31 24.01 -2.29
CA LEU A 125 55.64 24.31 -0.90
C LEU A 125 54.65 25.36 -0.38
N SER A 126 54.01 25.06 0.75
CA SER A 126 53.05 25.94 1.39
C SER A 126 53.74 27.23 1.86
N GLU A 127 53.60 28.29 1.06
CA GLU A 127 53.98 29.64 1.48
C GLU A 127 53.19 30.05 2.73
N VAL A 128 53.90 30.72 3.64
CA VAL A 128 53.28 31.60 4.63
C VAL A 128 53.27 32.96 3.94
N ASP A 129 52.10 33.41 3.48
CA ASP A 129 51.91 34.76 2.93
C ASP A 129 52.59 35.78 3.87
N GLU A 130 53.25 36.83 3.36
CA GLU A 130 53.94 37.83 4.22
C GLU A 130 52.96 38.51 5.20
N GLU A 131 51.66 38.47 4.88
CA GLU A 131 50.56 38.96 5.70
C GLU A 131 49.87 37.87 6.55
N ALA A 132 50.31 36.61 6.47
CA ALA A 132 49.75 35.49 7.21
C ALA A 132 49.92 35.63 8.72
N ASN A 133 49.00 34.98 9.45
CA ASN A 133 48.93 35.12 10.88
C ASN A 133 49.89 34.15 11.58
N THR A 134 50.68 34.68 12.52
CA THR A 134 51.72 33.89 13.21
C THR A 134 51.23 33.22 14.51
N ILE A 135 49.93 33.25 14.79
CA ILE A 135 49.36 32.76 16.05
C ILE A 135 49.45 31.24 16.23
N GLY A 136 49.66 30.49 15.14
CA GLY A 136 49.73 29.03 15.17
C GLY A 136 48.41 28.38 15.62
N ASN A 137 48.49 27.14 16.13
CA ASN A 137 47.33 26.34 16.52
C ASN A 137 46.83 26.68 17.93
N ILE A 138 46.39 27.93 18.14
CA ILE A 138 45.69 28.38 19.36
C ILE A 138 44.22 28.68 19.06
N PRO A 139 43.31 28.49 20.04
CA PRO A 139 41.89 28.77 19.80
C PRO A 139 41.66 30.28 19.61
N THR A 140 40.92 30.63 18.56
CA THR A 140 40.61 32.01 18.16
C THR A 140 39.77 32.77 19.18
N SER A 141 39.16 32.09 20.14
CA SER A 141 38.38 32.68 21.24
C SER A 141 39.16 33.71 22.07
N PHE A 142 40.48 33.56 22.17
CA PHE A 142 41.33 34.53 22.89
C PHE A 142 41.31 35.93 22.26
N TYR A 143 40.98 36.03 20.96
CA TYR A 143 40.94 37.28 20.22
C TYR A 143 39.52 37.83 20.02
N ASP A 144 38.47 37.20 20.54
CA ASP A 144 37.07 37.63 20.34
C ASP A 144 36.73 38.96 21.02
N ALA A 145 37.41 39.27 22.12
CA ALA A 145 37.29 40.56 22.79
C ALA A 145 38.11 41.69 22.11
N TYR A 146 38.95 41.36 21.12
CA TYR A 146 39.89 42.29 20.51
C TYR A 146 39.52 42.62 19.04
N PRO A 147 39.82 43.85 18.56
CA PRO A 147 39.48 44.28 17.19
C PRO A 147 40.43 43.71 16.10
N HIS A 148 41.40 42.90 16.47
CA HIS A 148 42.42 42.30 15.61
C HIS A 148 42.59 40.82 15.97
N ILE A 149 43.10 40.02 15.03
CA ILE A 149 43.38 38.60 15.22
C ILE A 149 44.88 38.40 14.97
N GLY A 150 45.68 38.36 16.04
CA GLY A 150 47.12 38.10 15.93
C GLY A 150 47.95 39.20 15.24
N TYR A 151 49.16 38.81 14.85
CA TYR A 151 50.19 39.67 14.25
C TYR A 151 50.88 38.92 13.10
N ASN A 152 51.33 39.66 12.08
CA ASN A 152 52.17 39.10 11.01
C ASN A 152 53.65 38.98 11.44
N ILE A 153 54.48 38.36 10.60
CA ILE A 153 55.93 38.15 10.83
C ILE A 153 56.68 39.45 11.18
N ASN A 154 56.24 40.58 10.63
CA ASN A 154 56.81 41.91 10.85
C ASN A 154 56.22 42.64 12.09
N GLY A 155 55.34 42.00 12.86
CA GLY A 155 54.77 42.53 14.12
C GLY A 155 53.64 43.55 13.95
N LYS A 156 53.03 43.66 12.78
CA LYS A 156 51.84 44.49 12.52
C LYS A 156 50.57 43.74 12.91
N LYS A 157 49.59 44.47 13.47
CA LYS A 157 48.28 43.92 13.87
C LYS A 157 47.43 43.60 12.64
N ILE A 158 46.90 42.38 12.57
CA ILE A 158 45.96 41.96 11.52
C ILE A 158 44.54 42.29 11.99
N MET A 159 43.94 43.33 11.42
CA MET A 159 42.62 43.82 11.84
C MET A 159 41.51 42.86 11.39
N ARG A 160 40.45 42.72 12.21
CA ARG A 160 39.27 41.97 11.78
C ARG A 160 38.63 42.65 10.57
N PRO A 161 38.20 41.88 9.54
CA PRO A 161 37.44 42.44 8.44
C PRO A 161 36.11 42.98 8.96
N ALA A 162 35.57 43.99 8.26
CA ALA A 162 34.30 44.59 8.64
C ALA A 162 33.22 43.51 8.79
N LYS A 163 32.57 43.45 9.96
CA LYS A 163 31.39 42.62 10.14
C LYS A 163 30.32 43.17 9.19
N GLY A 164 29.82 42.32 8.28
CA GLY A 164 28.70 42.67 7.39
C GLY A 164 27.48 43.14 8.19
N GLU A 165 26.55 43.81 7.52
CA GLU A 165 25.30 44.23 8.18
C GLU A 165 24.60 43.01 8.81
N ALA A 166 23.88 43.21 9.90
CA ALA A 166 23.26 42.10 10.64
C ALA A 166 22.28 41.26 9.79
N LEU A 167 21.81 41.80 8.66
CA LEU A 167 21.02 41.09 7.65
C LEU A 167 21.85 40.08 6.85
N ASP A 168 23.07 40.41 6.45
CA ASP A 168 23.93 39.50 5.67
C ASP A 168 24.34 38.28 6.50
N ALA A 169 24.68 38.51 7.77
CA ALA A 169 24.95 37.41 8.72
C ALA A 169 23.73 36.51 8.95
N LEU A 170 22.51 37.05 8.83
CA LEU A 170 21.28 36.26 8.92
C LEU A 170 21.02 35.51 7.61
N LEU A 171 21.23 36.14 6.45
CA LEU A 171 21.11 35.48 5.15
C LEU A 171 22.05 34.29 5.02
N ASP A 172 23.31 34.41 5.46
CA ASP A 172 24.28 33.31 5.48
C ASP A 172 23.85 32.12 6.36
N THR A 173 22.95 32.34 7.34
CA THR A 173 22.36 31.25 8.15
C THR A 173 21.13 30.60 7.51
N ILE A 174 20.41 31.31 6.64
CA ILE A 174 19.23 30.80 5.94
C ILE A 174 19.64 30.10 4.64
N GLU A 175 20.50 30.73 3.85
CA GLU A 175 21.03 30.21 2.59
C GLU A 175 22.55 30.07 2.70
N ILE A 176 22.98 28.85 3.05
CA ILE A 176 24.40 28.54 3.27
C ILE A 176 25.19 28.76 1.96
N PRO A 177 26.31 29.51 1.99
CA PRO A 177 27.16 29.71 0.81
C PRO A 177 27.67 28.39 0.23
N LYS A 178 27.78 28.30 -1.11
CA LYS A 178 28.10 27.04 -1.82
C LYS A 178 29.41 26.36 -1.39
N GLY A 179 30.39 27.13 -0.91
CA GLY A 179 31.69 26.62 -0.43
C GLY A 179 31.82 26.61 1.08
N TRP A 180 30.73 26.74 1.84
CA TRP A 180 30.80 26.89 3.31
C TRP A 180 31.29 25.62 4.01
N THR A 181 32.36 25.78 4.81
CA THR A 181 32.97 24.67 5.58
C THR A 181 32.55 24.63 7.05
N GLY A 182 31.85 25.67 7.53
CA GLY A 182 31.51 25.85 8.94
C GLY A 182 32.67 26.28 9.85
N LEU A 183 33.88 26.39 9.32
CA LEU A 183 35.07 26.84 10.04
C LEU A 183 35.35 28.33 9.76
N THR A 184 35.98 29.00 10.71
CA THR A 184 36.51 30.35 10.51
C THR A 184 37.98 30.27 10.14
N ASP A 185 38.37 30.97 9.08
CA ASP A 185 39.76 31.09 8.66
C ASP A 185 40.60 31.77 9.77
N PRO A 186 41.66 31.12 10.29
CA PRO A 186 42.51 31.69 11.33
C PRO A 186 43.29 32.93 10.89
N ASP A 187 43.55 33.10 9.59
CA ASP A 187 44.35 34.21 9.07
C ASP A 187 43.52 35.47 8.92
N THR A 188 42.32 35.35 8.33
CA THR A 188 41.46 36.51 8.02
C THR A 188 40.28 36.68 8.99
N GLY A 189 39.90 35.65 9.75
CA GLY A 189 38.75 35.68 10.66
C GLY A 189 37.37 35.68 9.97
N LYS A 190 37.31 35.49 8.66
CA LYS A 190 36.07 35.26 7.88
C LYS A 190 35.67 33.78 7.92
N PRO A 191 34.42 33.42 7.60
CA PRO A 191 34.07 32.02 7.36
C PRO A 191 34.91 31.47 6.19
N LEU A 192 35.60 30.35 6.41
CA LEU A 192 36.44 29.69 5.42
C LEU A 192 35.55 29.08 4.33
N GLN A 193 35.76 29.51 3.09
CA GLN A 193 35.01 29.01 1.93
C GLN A 193 35.96 28.30 0.97
N LEU A 194 35.55 27.12 0.50
CA LEU A 194 36.29 26.38 -0.53
C LEU A 194 36.08 27.01 -1.91
N SER A 195 37.14 27.02 -2.71
CA SER A 195 37.06 27.44 -4.10
C SER A 195 36.27 26.42 -4.93
N GLN A 196 35.74 26.86 -6.07
CA GLN A 196 34.96 25.97 -6.93
C GLN A 196 35.80 24.80 -7.48
N ASP A 197 37.10 25.02 -7.69
CA ASP A 197 37.99 24.00 -8.23
C ASP A 197 38.42 23.00 -7.15
N GLU A 198 38.58 23.43 -5.90
CA GLU A 198 38.74 22.54 -4.74
C GLU A 198 37.51 21.66 -4.53
N LEU A 199 36.30 22.21 -4.64
CA LEU A 199 35.06 21.43 -4.53
C LEU A 199 34.95 20.39 -5.66
N LYS A 200 35.33 20.75 -6.89
CA LYS A 200 35.40 19.79 -8.00
C LYS A 200 36.45 18.72 -7.76
N LEU A 201 37.63 19.09 -7.25
CA LEU A 201 38.72 18.16 -6.94
C LEU A 201 38.29 17.17 -5.85
N LEU A 202 37.63 17.64 -4.79
CA LEU A 202 37.04 16.79 -3.75
C LEU A 202 35.98 15.85 -4.31
N SER A 203 35.10 16.35 -5.19
CA SER A 203 34.10 15.50 -5.86
C SER A 203 34.75 14.42 -6.72
N LYS A 204 35.77 14.79 -7.51
CA LYS A 204 36.53 13.83 -8.34
C LYS A 204 37.18 12.76 -7.47
N LEU A 205 37.80 13.16 -6.35
CA LEU A 205 38.44 12.24 -5.42
C LEU A 205 37.42 11.28 -4.79
N GLN A 206 36.26 11.78 -4.34
CA GLN A 206 35.21 10.93 -3.75
C GLN A 206 34.65 9.92 -4.75
N MET A 207 34.53 10.29 -6.02
CA MET A 207 34.07 9.41 -7.09
C MET A 207 35.17 8.53 -7.68
N ASN A 208 36.39 8.59 -7.15
CA ASN A 208 37.59 7.94 -7.68
C ASN A 208 37.84 8.27 -9.16
N GLU A 209 37.49 9.49 -9.57
CA GLU A 209 37.81 10.04 -10.89
C GLU A 209 39.23 10.60 -10.91
N VAL A 210 39.83 10.63 -12.11
CA VAL A 210 41.18 11.17 -12.30
C VAL A 210 41.20 12.66 -12.00
N THR A 211 42.07 13.06 -11.07
CA THR A 211 42.15 14.43 -10.54
C THR A 211 42.87 15.38 -11.50
N GLN A 212 43.97 14.92 -12.10
CA GLN A 212 44.79 15.70 -13.03
C GLN A 212 44.12 15.77 -14.41
N ASP A 213 43.97 16.99 -14.92
CA ASP A 213 43.42 17.19 -16.27
C ASP A 213 44.47 16.81 -17.32
N GLY A 214 44.06 16.04 -18.34
CA GLY A 214 44.95 15.57 -19.41
C GLY A 214 45.69 14.23 -19.16
N TYR A 215 45.42 13.52 -18.06
CA TYR A 215 45.94 12.16 -17.86
C TYR A 215 45.11 11.14 -18.64
N ASP A 216 45.75 10.38 -19.52
CA ASP A 216 45.13 9.27 -20.26
C ASP A 216 45.35 7.94 -19.49
N PRO A 217 44.31 7.30 -18.93
CA PRO A 217 44.45 6.06 -18.18
C PRO A 217 44.90 4.86 -19.03
N TYR A 218 44.81 4.95 -20.35
CA TYR A 218 45.05 3.85 -21.27
C TYR A 218 46.12 4.18 -22.31
N GLN A 219 47.22 4.80 -21.87
CA GLN A 219 48.35 5.06 -22.75
C GLN A 219 48.87 3.75 -23.37
N PRO A 220 49.13 3.73 -24.69
CA PRO A 220 49.68 2.56 -25.36
C PRO A 220 51.09 2.28 -24.84
N THR A 221 51.40 0.99 -24.62
CA THR A 221 52.73 0.56 -24.16
C THR A 221 53.80 0.94 -25.18
N VAL A 222 54.69 1.86 -24.82
CA VAL A 222 55.85 2.22 -25.64
C VAL A 222 56.99 1.26 -25.35
N GLU A 223 57.32 0.41 -26.32
CA GLU A 223 58.38 -0.59 -26.25
C GLU A 223 59.80 0.01 -26.39
N TYR A 224 60.17 0.93 -25.48
CA TYR A 224 61.46 1.63 -25.52
C TYR A 224 62.69 0.71 -25.29
N PHE A 225 62.46 -0.50 -24.76
CA PHE A 225 63.51 -1.48 -24.48
C PHE A 225 63.53 -2.64 -25.50
N THR A 226 62.39 -3.28 -25.76
CA THR A 226 62.27 -4.44 -26.66
C THR A 226 62.41 -4.09 -28.14
N SER A 227 62.24 -2.82 -28.52
CA SER A 227 62.51 -2.35 -29.89
C SER A 227 63.97 -2.54 -30.34
N LYS A 228 64.91 -2.77 -29.42
CA LYS A 228 66.31 -3.04 -29.72
C LYS A 228 66.60 -4.53 -29.51
N GLU A 229 66.68 -5.29 -30.60
CA GLU A 229 66.99 -6.73 -30.54
C GLU A 229 68.46 -6.98 -30.15
N GLU A 230 68.70 -7.86 -29.17
CA GLU A 230 70.05 -8.22 -28.72
C GLU A 230 70.66 -9.34 -29.59
N ILE A 231 71.84 -9.09 -30.15
CA ILE A 231 72.53 -10.02 -31.08
C ILE A 231 73.26 -11.15 -30.34
N MET A 232 73.64 -10.93 -29.09
CA MET A 232 74.38 -11.88 -28.26
C MET A 232 73.56 -12.26 -27.02
N PRO A 233 73.67 -13.49 -26.49
CA PRO A 233 73.02 -13.84 -25.25
C PRO A 233 73.61 -13.02 -24.09
N LEU A 234 72.76 -12.64 -23.14
CA LEU A 234 73.12 -11.84 -21.96
C LEU A 234 74.27 -12.42 -21.11
N SER A 235 74.55 -13.72 -21.22
CA SER A 235 75.63 -14.38 -20.48
C SER A 235 76.55 -15.17 -21.40
N ALA A 236 77.86 -14.97 -21.22
CA ALA A 236 78.92 -15.75 -21.86
C ALA A 236 79.33 -16.99 -21.02
N ALA A 237 78.46 -17.50 -20.16
CA ALA A 237 78.77 -18.66 -19.33
C ALA A 237 79.04 -19.92 -20.20
N PRO A 238 80.16 -20.64 -19.98
CA PRO A 238 80.48 -21.81 -20.78
C PRO A 238 79.49 -22.95 -20.49
N GLU A 239 79.08 -23.65 -21.54
CA GLU A 239 78.08 -24.70 -21.41
C GLU A 239 78.61 -25.90 -20.60
N PRO A 240 77.84 -26.40 -19.61
CA PRO A 240 78.28 -27.53 -18.80
C PRO A 240 78.18 -28.86 -19.55
N LYS A 241 79.16 -29.75 -19.34
CA LYS A 241 79.28 -31.07 -20.00
C LYS A 241 78.02 -31.95 -19.93
N ARG A 242 77.17 -31.78 -18.91
CA ARG A 242 75.90 -32.50 -18.77
C ARG A 242 74.90 -32.25 -19.91
N ARG A 243 75.09 -31.19 -20.71
CA ARG A 243 74.28 -30.92 -21.92
C ARG A 243 74.67 -31.83 -23.11
N PHE A 244 75.90 -32.36 -23.11
CA PHE A 244 76.44 -33.17 -24.21
C PHE A 244 76.63 -34.65 -23.85
N VAL A 245 76.73 -34.98 -22.56
CA VAL A 245 76.86 -36.35 -22.06
C VAL A 245 75.49 -36.88 -21.64
N PRO A 246 75.19 -38.18 -21.79
CA PRO A 246 73.95 -38.78 -21.31
C PRO A 246 73.65 -38.41 -19.85
N SER A 247 72.36 -38.22 -19.56
CA SER A 247 71.92 -37.65 -18.29
C SER A 247 72.25 -38.58 -17.12
N LYS A 248 73.09 -38.09 -16.20
CA LYS A 248 73.36 -38.80 -14.93
C LYS A 248 72.12 -38.89 -14.04
N HIS A 249 71.16 -37.99 -14.22
CA HIS A 249 69.91 -38.01 -13.48
C HIS A 249 68.99 -39.13 -13.98
N GLU A 250 68.95 -39.32 -15.30
CA GLU A 250 68.27 -40.44 -15.93
C GLU A 250 68.91 -41.77 -15.50
N ALA A 251 70.23 -41.88 -15.50
CA ALA A 251 70.93 -43.07 -15.02
C ALA A 251 70.56 -43.40 -13.55
N LYS A 252 70.49 -42.40 -12.67
CA LYS A 252 70.02 -42.60 -11.28
C LYS A 252 68.56 -43.07 -11.23
N ARG A 253 67.70 -42.53 -12.10
CA ARG A 253 66.28 -42.91 -12.18
C ARG A 253 66.09 -44.33 -12.68
N VAL A 254 66.83 -44.73 -13.73
CA VAL A 254 66.86 -46.10 -14.24
C VAL A 254 67.32 -47.06 -13.15
N MET A 255 68.38 -46.73 -12.41
CA MET A 255 68.84 -47.57 -11.29
C MET A 255 67.81 -47.66 -10.15
N LYS A 256 67.07 -46.59 -9.87
CA LYS A 256 65.96 -46.61 -8.90
C LYS A 256 64.82 -47.53 -9.36
N ILE A 257 64.46 -47.46 -10.64
CA ILE A 257 63.43 -48.33 -11.23
C ILE A 257 63.90 -49.79 -11.26
N VAL A 258 65.15 -50.06 -11.63
CA VAL A 258 65.75 -51.42 -11.59
C VAL A 258 65.72 -51.99 -10.17
N LYS A 259 66.00 -51.17 -9.15
CA LYS A 259 65.88 -51.57 -7.75
C LYS A 259 64.42 -51.91 -7.40
N ALA A 260 63.48 -51.06 -7.80
CA ALA A 260 62.05 -51.28 -7.56
C ALA A 260 61.48 -52.50 -8.31
N ILE A 261 62.01 -52.83 -9.50
CA ILE A 261 61.68 -54.05 -10.24
C ILE A 261 62.21 -55.29 -9.51
N ARG A 262 63.45 -55.26 -9.01
CA ARG A 262 64.00 -56.37 -8.18
C ARG A 262 63.22 -56.59 -6.90
N GLU A 263 62.74 -55.52 -6.30
CA GLU A 263 61.91 -55.56 -5.08
C GLU A 263 60.44 -55.92 -5.39
N GLY A 264 60.07 -56.11 -6.66
CA GLY A 264 58.73 -56.51 -7.08
C GLY A 264 57.66 -55.41 -7.00
N ARG A 265 58.04 -54.15 -6.73
CA ARG A 265 57.11 -53.01 -6.66
C ARG A 265 56.71 -52.47 -8.04
N ILE A 266 57.56 -52.70 -9.05
CA ILE A 266 57.29 -52.35 -10.44
C ILE A 266 57.41 -53.63 -11.26
N LEU A 267 56.37 -53.98 -12.00
CA LEU A 267 56.40 -55.11 -12.91
C LEU A 267 57.13 -54.72 -14.21
N PRO A 268 57.95 -55.62 -14.81
CA PRO A 268 58.56 -55.35 -16.10
C PRO A 268 57.51 -55.14 -17.19
N TYR A 269 57.77 -54.18 -18.09
CA TYR A 269 56.88 -53.90 -19.22
C TYR A 269 56.66 -55.14 -20.08
N LYS A 270 55.39 -55.56 -20.23
CA LYS A 270 54.94 -56.52 -21.25
C LYS A 270 54.31 -55.75 -22.42
N PRO A 271 54.44 -56.22 -23.67
CA PRO A 271 53.80 -55.57 -24.81
C PRO A 271 52.25 -55.59 -24.65
N PRO A 272 51.55 -54.54 -25.10
CA PRO A 272 50.15 -54.25 -24.75
C PRO A 272 49.11 -55.28 -25.26
N ALA A 273 49.51 -56.22 -26.11
CA ALA A 273 48.59 -57.20 -26.70
C ALA A 273 47.90 -58.14 -25.68
N GLU A 274 48.41 -58.27 -24.45
CA GLU A 274 47.78 -59.08 -23.38
C GLU A 274 46.97 -58.24 -22.37
N GLU A 275 47.08 -56.91 -22.38
CA GLU A 275 46.34 -56.02 -21.45
C GLU A 275 45.14 -55.32 -22.10
N ASP A 276 45.15 -55.12 -23.42
CA ASP A 276 44.07 -54.43 -24.14
C ASP A 276 42.73 -55.23 -24.13
N GLU A 277 42.77 -56.56 -24.02
CA GLU A 277 41.54 -57.37 -23.84
C GLU A 277 40.83 -57.10 -22.49
N SER A 278 41.54 -56.51 -21.51
CA SER A 278 40.98 -56.18 -20.20
C SER A 278 40.51 -54.73 -20.05
N GLN A 279 40.96 -53.81 -20.93
CA GLN A 279 40.60 -52.39 -20.88
C GLN A 279 39.41 -52.02 -21.79
N ASP A 280 39.12 -52.83 -22.82
CA ASP A 280 37.99 -52.60 -23.73
C ASP A 280 36.63 -53.13 -23.23
N SER A 281 36.59 -53.80 -22.07
CA SER A 281 35.31 -54.02 -21.40
C SER A 281 35.00 -52.82 -20.50
N ILE A 282 34.27 -51.83 -21.02
CA ILE A 282 33.53 -50.89 -20.15
C ILE A 282 32.75 -51.75 -19.16
N GLN A 283 33.17 -51.80 -17.90
CA GLN A 283 32.45 -52.55 -16.88
C GLN A 283 31.07 -51.90 -16.71
N THR A 284 30.06 -52.47 -17.36
CA THR A 284 28.65 -52.12 -17.17
C THR A 284 28.21 -52.71 -15.83
N PHE A 285 28.53 -52.03 -14.73
CA PHE A 285 27.92 -52.36 -13.45
C PHE A 285 26.61 -51.59 -13.33
N ASP A 286 25.55 -52.30 -12.94
CA ASP A 286 24.30 -51.66 -12.55
C ASP A 286 24.49 -51.06 -11.15
N LEU A 287 24.69 -49.74 -11.10
CA LEU A 287 24.88 -48.99 -9.86
C LEU A 287 23.67 -49.14 -8.92
N TRP A 288 22.49 -49.45 -9.46
CA TRP A 288 21.22 -49.47 -8.75
C TRP A 288 20.74 -50.87 -8.39
N ALA A 289 21.51 -51.93 -8.70
CA ALA A 289 21.10 -53.32 -8.48
C ALA A 289 20.71 -53.63 -7.02
N ASN A 290 21.28 -52.89 -6.05
CA ASN A 290 21.03 -53.08 -4.62
C ASN A 290 20.49 -51.81 -3.91
N GLU A 291 20.03 -50.78 -4.64
CA GLU A 291 19.54 -49.55 -3.99
C GLU A 291 18.18 -49.77 -3.31
N THR A 292 18.12 -49.47 -2.01
CA THR A 292 16.86 -49.40 -1.27
C THR A 292 16.28 -47.99 -1.34
N PRO A 293 14.97 -47.83 -1.65
CA PRO A 293 14.36 -46.51 -1.72
C PRO A 293 14.43 -45.81 -0.36
N ARG A 294 14.99 -44.60 -0.34
CA ARG A 294 15.03 -43.71 0.82
C ARG A 294 13.88 -42.73 0.75
N ASP A 295 13.36 -42.33 1.90
CA ASP A 295 12.36 -41.26 1.96
C ASP A 295 12.95 -39.92 1.52
N ASP A 296 12.16 -39.16 0.77
CA ASP A 296 12.55 -37.83 0.33
C ASP A 296 12.77 -36.90 1.54
N HIS A 297 13.84 -36.10 1.50
CA HIS A 297 14.10 -35.11 2.53
C HIS A 297 12.92 -34.12 2.67
N PRO A 298 12.48 -33.71 3.88
CA PRO A 298 11.30 -32.85 4.07
C PRO A 298 11.31 -31.51 3.31
N MET A 299 12.50 -30.99 3.03
CA MET A 299 12.71 -29.75 2.28
C MET A 299 12.81 -29.95 0.76
N HIS A 300 12.89 -31.19 0.27
CA HIS A 300 12.96 -31.48 -1.15
C HIS A 300 11.57 -31.28 -1.78
N ILE A 301 11.46 -30.38 -2.75
CA ILE A 301 10.25 -30.19 -3.54
C ILE A 301 10.52 -30.78 -4.93
N PRO A 302 9.86 -31.90 -5.30
CA PRO A 302 10.09 -32.54 -6.58
C PRO A 302 9.73 -31.59 -7.72
N ALA A 303 10.47 -31.69 -8.82
CA ALA A 303 10.13 -30.96 -10.03
C ALA A 303 8.74 -31.39 -10.55
N PRO A 304 7.90 -30.45 -11.01
CA PRO A 304 6.60 -30.79 -11.56
C PRO A 304 6.77 -31.66 -12.81
N LYS A 305 6.07 -32.79 -12.87
CA LYS A 305 6.08 -33.67 -14.05
C LYS A 305 5.21 -33.04 -15.15
N LEU A 306 5.60 -33.25 -16.41
CA LEU A 306 4.74 -32.89 -17.54
C LEU A 306 3.46 -33.74 -17.49
N PRO A 307 2.29 -33.17 -17.79
CA PRO A 307 1.09 -33.97 -17.97
C PRO A 307 1.30 -34.97 -19.12
N PRO A 308 0.63 -36.13 -19.07
CA PRO A 308 0.64 -37.06 -20.19
C PRO A 308 0.01 -36.41 -21.43
N PRO A 309 0.48 -36.72 -22.65
CA PRO A 309 -0.09 -36.20 -23.89
C PRO A 309 -1.60 -36.45 -23.98
N GLY A 310 -2.35 -35.40 -24.32
CA GLY A 310 -3.81 -35.44 -24.48
C GLY A 310 -4.25 -35.73 -25.91
N TYR A 311 -5.58 -35.85 -26.13
CA TYR A 311 -6.15 -36.01 -27.47
C TYR A 311 -5.95 -34.79 -28.37
N GLU A 312 -5.76 -33.62 -27.79
CA GLU A 312 -5.53 -32.35 -28.50
C GLU A 312 -4.14 -32.24 -29.14
N GLU A 313 -3.14 -32.96 -28.60
CA GLU A 313 -1.78 -33.05 -29.15
C GLU A 313 -1.68 -34.10 -30.27
N SER A 314 -2.76 -34.87 -30.50
CA SER A 314 -2.83 -35.81 -31.60
C SER A 314 -2.72 -35.08 -32.94
N TYR A 315 -2.06 -35.71 -33.91
CA TYR A 315 -2.05 -35.21 -35.29
C TYR A 315 -3.44 -35.28 -35.96
N HIS A 316 -4.35 -36.09 -35.42
CA HIS A 316 -5.73 -36.24 -35.86
C HIS A 316 -6.64 -36.13 -34.62
N PRO A 317 -6.82 -34.91 -34.08
CA PRO A 317 -7.65 -34.71 -32.90
C PRO A 317 -9.14 -34.77 -33.29
N PRO A 318 -10.04 -35.12 -32.35
CA PRO A 318 -11.47 -35.01 -32.58
C PRO A 318 -11.86 -33.58 -33.00
N PRO A 319 -12.90 -33.41 -33.85
CA PRO A 319 -13.26 -32.11 -34.41
C PRO A 319 -13.63 -31.06 -33.36
N GLU A 320 -14.02 -31.46 -32.16
CA GLU A 320 -14.30 -30.58 -31.02
C GLU A 320 -13.08 -29.77 -30.55
N TYR A 321 -11.86 -30.28 -30.80
CA TYR A 321 -10.61 -29.61 -30.42
C TYR A 321 -10.07 -28.69 -31.52
N LEU A 322 -10.66 -28.72 -32.72
CA LEU A 322 -10.22 -27.85 -33.81
C LEU A 322 -10.79 -26.44 -33.59
N PRO A 323 -9.93 -25.41 -33.55
CA PRO A 323 -10.36 -24.07 -33.24
C PRO A 323 -11.16 -23.44 -34.37
N ASP A 324 -12.15 -22.63 -34.01
CA ASP A 324 -12.86 -21.78 -34.94
C ASP A 324 -11.95 -20.66 -35.47
N GLU A 325 -12.31 -20.07 -36.62
CA GLU A 325 -11.56 -18.94 -37.20
C GLU A 325 -11.46 -17.74 -36.24
N LYS A 326 -12.50 -17.53 -35.42
CA LYS A 326 -12.52 -16.47 -34.40
C LYS A 326 -11.52 -16.75 -33.28
N GLU A 327 -11.52 -17.97 -32.75
CA GLU A 327 -10.62 -18.41 -31.68
C GLU A 327 -9.17 -18.36 -32.13
N ARG A 328 -8.88 -18.80 -33.36
CA ARG A 328 -7.55 -18.69 -33.97
C ARG A 328 -7.06 -17.25 -33.98
N ARG A 329 -7.91 -16.31 -34.42
CA ARG A 329 -7.57 -14.88 -34.48
C ARG A 329 -7.37 -14.28 -33.08
N GLU A 330 -8.15 -14.72 -32.10
CA GLU A 330 -7.98 -14.31 -30.70
C GLU A 330 -6.66 -14.84 -30.12
N TRP A 331 -6.32 -16.10 -30.40
CA TRP A 331 -5.06 -16.71 -29.98
C TRP A 331 -3.83 -16.05 -30.63
N GLU A 332 -3.90 -15.74 -31.93
CA GLU A 332 -2.83 -15.01 -32.63
C GLU A 332 -2.65 -13.59 -32.10
N LYS A 333 -3.72 -12.97 -31.59
CA LYS A 333 -3.69 -11.63 -30.98
C LYS A 333 -3.14 -11.65 -29.56
N GLN A 334 -3.24 -12.77 -28.83
CA GLN A 334 -2.65 -12.93 -27.51
C GLN A 334 -1.13 -13.05 -27.60
N ASP A 335 -0.44 -12.43 -26.64
CA ASP A 335 1.02 -12.53 -26.52
C ASP A 335 1.44 -13.96 -26.15
N PRO A 336 2.60 -14.46 -26.63
CA PRO A 336 2.99 -15.86 -26.44
C PRO A 336 3.03 -16.36 -24.99
N GLU A 337 3.34 -15.48 -24.04
CA GLU A 337 3.47 -15.82 -22.60
C GLU A 337 2.10 -15.98 -21.90
N ASP A 338 1.08 -15.26 -22.37
CA ASP A 338 -0.27 -15.27 -21.79
C ASP A 338 -1.17 -16.36 -22.37
N ARG A 339 -0.68 -17.11 -23.37
CA ARG A 339 -1.45 -18.17 -24.04
C ARG A 339 -1.62 -19.36 -23.11
N GLU A 340 -2.85 -19.85 -23.00
CA GLU A 340 -3.16 -21.08 -22.26
C GLU A 340 -2.46 -22.31 -22.87
N LYS A 341 -2.29 -22.31 -24.20
CA LYS A 341 -1.62 -23.38 -24.96
C LYS A 341 -0.52 -22.80 -25.83
N SER A 342 0.65 -23.42 -25.80
CA SER A 342 1.81 -23.07 -26.62
C SER A 342 1.59 -23.32 -28.12
N PHE A 343 0.70 -24.25 -28.45
CA PHE A 343 0.35 -24.62 -29.81
C PHE A 343 -1.17 -24.54 -30.05
N LEU A 344 -1.53 -24.53 -31.33
CA LEU A 344 -2.92 -24.58 -31.79
C LEU A 344 -3.20 -25.95 -32.42
N PRO A 345 -4.21 -26.72 -31.96
CA PRO A 345 -4.53 -28.02 -32.55
C PRO A 345 -4.83 -27.93 -34.05
N ARG A 346 -4.32 -28.89 -34.81
CA ARG A 346 -4.50 -28.99 -36.26
C ARG A 346 -4.80 -30.43 -36.64
N ASP A 347 -5.69 -30.59 -37.61
CA ASP A 347 -6.00 -31.89 -38.19
C ASP A 347 -5.12 -32.20 -39.40
N TYR A 348 -4.45 -33.34 -39.37
CA TYR A 348 -3.72 -33.93 -40.48
C TYR A 348 -4.30 -35.31 -40.81
N GLY A 349 -4.96 -35.45 -41.97
CA GLY A 349 -5.58 -36.73 -42.37
C GLY A 349 -4.63 -37.91 -42.65
N SER A 350 -3.31 -37.76 -42.45
CA SER A 350 -2.34 -38.87 -42.52
C SER A 350 -1.02 -38.49 -41.85
N LEU A 351 -0.34 -39.42 -41.18
CA LEU A 351 0.93 -39.16 -40.46
C LEU A 351 2.02 -38.52 -41.33
N ARG A 352 2.10 -38.89 -42.62
CA ARG A 352 3.06 -38.30 -43.58
C ARG A 352 2.89 -36.79 -43.83
N LYS A 353 1.72 -36.23 -43.48
CA LYS A 353 1.42 -34.79 -43.63
C LYS A 353 1.77 -33.98 -42.38
N VAL A 354 2.16 -34.64 -41.29
CA VAL A 354 2.52 -33.99 -40.04
C VAL A 354 3.84 -33.23 -40.26
N PRO A 355 3.84 -31.90 -40.14
CA PRO A 355 5.06 -31.12 -40.28
C PRO A 355 5.96 -31.30 -39.05
N GLY A 356 7.24 -30.96 -39.20
CA GLY A 356 8.12 -30.76 -38.05
C GLY A 356 7.57 -29.65 -37.16
N PHE A 357 7.57 -29.85 -35.85
CA PHE A 357 7.06 -28.86 -34.90
C PHE A 357 8.13 -27.78 -34.65
N GLU A 358 7.92 -26.59 -35.22
CA GLU A 358 8.90 -25.48 -35.20
C GLU A 358 9.25 -25.02 -33.78
N ALA A 359 8.27 -25.02 -32.86
CA ALA A 359 8.46 -24.56 -31.48
C ALA A 359 9.03 -25.64 -30.54
N PHE A 360 9.37 -26.84 -31.03
CA PHE A 360 9.85 -27.95 -30.19
C PHE A 360 11.07 -27.58 -29.34
N VAL A 361 12.09 -27.00 -29.98
CA VAL A 361 13.34 -26.62 -29.29
C VAL A 361 13.07 -25.52 -28.27
N LYS A 362 12.21 -24.56 -28.62
CA LYS A 362 11.81 -23.46 -27.76
C LYS A 362 11.12 -23.97 -26.50
N GLU A 363 10.12 -24.86 -26.62
CA GLU A 363 9.41 -25.43 -25.47
C GLU A 363 10.33 -26.25 -24.55
N LYS A 364 11.26 -27.04 -25.11
CA LYS A 364 12.23 -27.78 -24.29
C LYS A 364 13.20 -26.85 -23.57
N PHE A 365 13.64 -25.80 -24.24
CA PHE A 365 14.52 -24.79 -23.64
C PHE A 365 13.81 -24.02 -22.52
N GLU A 366 12.59 -23.53 -22.75
CA GLU A 366 11.76 -22.87 -21.73
C GLU A 366 11.51 -23.81 -20.54
N ARG A 367 11.24 -25.10 -20.78
CA ARG A 367 11.09 -26.08 -19.70
C ARG A 367 12.38 -26.25 -18.87
N CYS A 368 13.56 -26.22 -19.49
CA CYS A 368 14.83 -26.24 -18.77
C CYS A 368 15.01 -24.98 -17.92
N LEU A 369 14.62 -23.82 -18.44
CA LEU A 369 14.60 -22.57 -17.67
C LEU A 369 13.61 -22.66 -16.50
N ASP A 370 12.41 -23.21 -16.69
CA ASP A 370 11.44 -23.42 -15.61
C ASP A 370 11.96 -24.36 -14.52
N LEU A 371 12.74 -25.38 -14.88
CA LEU A 371 13.34 -26.29 -13.90
C LEU A 371 14.42 -25.62 -13.05
N TYR A 372 15.18 -24.71 -13.65
CA TYR A 372 16.36 -24.08 -13.06
C TYR A 372 16.06 -22.74 -12.37
N LEU A 373 15.32 -21.85 -13.04
CA LEU A 373 15.08 -20.47 -12.63
C LEU A 373 13.77 -20.28 -11.86
N ALA A 374 12.70 -21.04 -12.18
CA ALA A 374 11.40 -20.80 -11.55
C ALA A 374 11.35 -21.33 -10.10
N PRO A 375 10.91 -20.52 -9.12
CA PRO A 375 10.82 -20.95 -7.73
C PRO A 375 9.72 -22.00 -7.53
N ARG A 376 10.04 -23.10 -6.84
CA ARG A 376 9.10 -24.19 -6.57
C ARG A 376 8.38 -23.96 -5.24
N VAL A 377 7.05 -23.91 -5.28
CA VAL A 377 6.20 -23.68 -4.09
C VAL A 377 5.16 -24.78 -3.96
N ARG A 378 5.04 -25.36 -2.76
CA ARG A 378 3.93 -26.29 -2.44
C ARG A 378 2.63 -25.49 -2.29
N ARG A 379 1.65 -25.74 -3.18
CA ARG A 379 0.30 -25.15 -3.08
C ARG A 379 -0.71 -26.26 -2.83
N ASN A 380 -1.60 -26.04 -1.87
CA ASN A 380 -2.73 -26.93 -1.62
C ASN A 380 -3.86 -26.56 -2.59
N LYS A 381 -4.05 -27.35 -3.66
CA LYS A 381 -5.20 -27.20 -4.55
C LYS A 381 -6.42 -27.79 -3.87
N LEU A 382 -7.43 -26.96 -3.60
CA LEU A 382 -8.69 -27.39 -2.99
C LEU A 382 -9.54 -28.11 -4.05
N ASN A 383 -9.50 -29.44 -4.05
CA ASN A 383 -10.39 -30.28 -4.85
C ASN A 383 -11.66 -30.54 -4.05
N ILE A 384 -12.48 -29.50 -3.89
CA ILE A 384 -13.71 -29.50 -3.08
C ILE A 384 -14.89 -29.16 -3.99
N ASP A 385 -15.99 -29.90 -3.84
CA ASP A 385 -17.22 -29.60 -4.57
C ASP A 385 -17.77 -28.23 -4.15
N PRO A 386 -18.15 -27.35 -5.10
CA PRO A 386 -18.55 -25.98 -4.78
C PRO A 386 -19.78 -25.92 -3.87
N GLU A 387 -20.64 -26.94 -3.91
CA GLU A 387 -21.83 -27.04 -3.07
C GLU A 387 -21.51 -27.20 -1.57
N SER A 388 -20.38 -27.86 -1.25
CA SER A 388 -19.96 -28.05 0.14
C SER A 388 -19.46 -26.77 0.81
N LEU A 389 -19.15 -25.73 0.02
CA LEU A 389 -18.80 -24.41 0.52
C LEU A 389 -20.04 -23.62 0.99
N LEU A 390 -21.25 -24.04 0.60
CA LEU A 390 -22.48 -23.39 1.02
C LEU A 390 -22.84 -23.79 2.46
N PRO A 391 -23.21 -22.83 3.32
CA PRO A 391 -23.67 -23.15 4.67
C PRO A 391 -24.98 -23.95 4.62
N LYS A 392 -25.12 -24.93 5.51
CA LYS A 392 -26.36 -25.69 5.68
C LYS A 392 -27.40 -24.82 6.38
N LEU A 393 -28.21 -24.13 5.59
CA LEU A 393 -29.32 -23.29 6.05
C LEU A 393 -30.66 -24.02 5.84
N PRO A 394 -31.68 -23.75 6.68
CA PRO A 394 -33.03 -24.26 6.44
C PRO A 394 -33.57 -23.75 5.10
N SER A 395 -34.45 -24.54 4.48
CA SER A 395 -35.03 -24.20 3.19
C SER A 395 -35.96 -22.97 3.33
N PRO A 396 -36.01 -22.05 2.36
CA PRO A 396 -36.93 -20.92 2.42
C PRO A 396 -38.41 -21.33 2.52
N GLU A 397 -38.78 -22.52 2.05
CA GLU A 397 -40.18 -22.98 2.09
C GLU A 397 -40.69 -23.21 3.52
N GLU A 398 -39.82 -23.66 4.43
CA GLU A 398 -40.11 -23.86 5.85
C GLU A 398 -40.32 -22.53 6.60
N LEU A 399 -39.78 -21.43 6.06
CA LEU A 399 -39.74 -20.12 6.72
C LEU A 399 -40.84 -19.15 6.22
N LYS A 400 -41.87 -19.66 5.55
CA LYS A 400 -43.06 -18.88 5.19
C LYS A 400 -43.83 -18.42 6.45
N PRO A 401 -44.50 -17.26 6.42
CA PRO A 401 -44.75 -16.38 5.27
C PRO A 401 -43.67 -15.31 5.06
N PHE A 402 -43.42 -14.94 3.80
CA PHE A 402 -42.63 -13.77 3.40
C PHE A 402 -43.12 -13.29 2.01
N PRO A 403 -42.94 -12.00 1.67
CA PRO A 403 -43.46 -11.48 0.41
C PRO A 403 -42.71 -12.05 -0.80
N THR A 404 -43.44 -12.33 -1.88
CA THR A 404 -42.90 -12.99 -3.08
C THR A 404 -43.19 -12.24 -4.37
N THR A 405 -44.35 -11.57 -4.46
CA THR A 405 -44.82 -10.96 -5.70
C THR A 405 -45.29 -9.53 -5.46
N CYS A 406 -45.22 -8.71 -6.51
CA CYS A 406 -45.76 -7.36 -6.47
C CYS A 406 -47.27 -7.42 -6.70
N SER A 407 -48.05 -6.97 -5.71
CA SER A 407 -49.52 -7.02 -5.74
C SER A 407 -50.12 -5.71 -6.26
N ALA A 408 -49.73 -4.58 -5.66
CA ALA A 408 -50.25 -3.26 -6.02
C ALA A 408 -49.11 -2.30 -6.38
N LEU A 409 -49.41 -1.39 -7.29
CA LEU A 409 -48.47 -0.40 -7.79
C LEU A 409 -49.11 1.00 -7.74
N PHE A 410 -48.45 1.91 -7.03
CA PHE A 410 -48.95 3.25 -6.76
C PHE A 410 -48.34 4.22 -7.78
N ARG A 411 -49.15 4.70 -8.72
CA ARG A 411 -48.75 5.65 -9.76
C ARG A 411 -49.35 7.02 -9.48
N GLY A 412 -48.50 8.05 -9.50
CA GLY A 412 -48.96 9.42 -9.53
C GLY A 412 -47.87 10.46 -9.35
N HIS A 413 -46.79 10.13 -8.63
CA HIS A 413 -45.67 11.06 -8.45
C HIS A 413 -44.99 11.42 -9.77
N LYS A 414 -44.64 12.70 -9.91
CA LYS A 414 -43.90 13.24 -11.07
C LYS A 414 -42.42 13.42 -10.72
N GLY A 415 -41.73 12.31 -10.52
CA GLY A 415 -40.33 12.30 -10.06
C GLY A 415 -40.07 11.09 -9.18
N ARG A 416 -38.89 11.03 -8.56
CA ARG A 416 -38.50 9.90 -7.70
C ARG A 416 -39.32 9.93 -6.41
N VAL A 417 -39.73 8.77 -5.90
CA VAL A 417 -40.31 8.69 -4.55
C VAL A 417 -39.18 8.44 -3.57
N ARG A 418 -38.92 9.40 -2.69
CA ARG A 418 -37.78 9.34 -1.75
C ARG A 418 -38.06 8.55 -0.49
N SER A 419 -39.30 8.61 0.00
CA SER A 419 -39.65 8.00 1.27
C SER A 419 -41.08 7.50 1.26
N VAL A 420 -41.29 6.41 2.00
CA VAL A 420 -42.57 5.76 2.18
C VAL A 420 -42.75 5.38 3.66
N ALA A 421 -43.96 5.53 4.16
CA ALA A 421 -44.32 5.08 5.50
C ALA A 421 -45.73 4.47 5.54
N VAL A 422 -45.84 3.28 6.12
CA VAL A 422 -47.13 2.63 6.39
C VAL A 422 -47.69 3.16 7.71
N ASP A 423 -48.99 3.41 7.74
CA ASP A 423 -49.65 3.89 8.96
C ASP A 423 -49.72 2.79 10.04
N PRO A 424 -49.89 3.15 11.32
CA PRO A 424 -49.97 2.17 12.40
C PRO A 424 -51.18 1.23 12.34
N THR A 425 -52.23 1.57 11.57
CA THR A 425 -53.38 0.67 11.36
C THR A 425 -53.15 -0.31 10.22
N GLY A 426 -52.25 -0.01 9.27
CA GLY A 426 -51.92 -0.83 8.11
C GLY A 426 -52.83 -0.62 6.91
N LEU A 427 -53.67 0.42 6.91
CA LEU A 427 -54.64 0.72 5.86
C LEU A 427 -54.11 1.75 4.86
N TRP A 428 -53.26 2.67 5.31
CA TRP A 428 -52.83 3.84 4.57
C TRP A 428 -51.32 3.85 4.35
N LEU A 429 -50.93 4.26 3.15
CA LEU A 429 -49.56 4.48 2.78
C LEU A 429 -49.31 5.97 2.59
N ALA A 430 -48.28 6.55 3.22
CA ALA A 430 -47.79 7.88 2.88
C ALA A 430 -46.55 7.76 2.00
N SER A 431 -46.45 8.61 0.98
CA SER A 431 -45.25 8.73 0.13
C SER A 431 -44.86 10.20 -0.07
N GLY A 432 -43.55 10.45 -0.11
CA GLY A 432 -42.96 11.75 -0.40
C GLY A 432 -42.14 11.72 -1.69
N GLY A 433 -42.43 12.65 -2.61
CA GLY A 433 -41.80 12.71 -3.92
C GLY A 433 -40.82 13.88 -4.11
N ASP A 434 -40.00 13.76 -5.15
CA ASP A 434 -39.24 14.89 -5.71
C ASP A 434 -40.15 15.97 -6.31
N ASP A 435 -41.43 15.66 -6.58
CA ASP A 435 -42.44 16.61 -7.06
C ASP A 435 -42.96 17.57 -6.00
N GLY A 436 -42.38 17.58 -4.80
CA GLY A 436 -42.80 18.43 -3.68
C GLY A 436 -44.13 18.00 -3.04
N THR A 437 -44.70 16.87 -3.47
CA THR A 437 -45.99 16.39 -2.96
C THR A 437 -45.83 15.28 -1.93
N VAL A 438 -46.68 15.32 -0.91
CA VAL A 438 -46.97 14.18 -0.03
C VAL A 438 -48.30 13.60 -0.47
N ARG A 439 -48.35 12.28 -0.65
CA ARG A 439 -49.56 11.58 -1.08
C ARG A 439 -49.90 10.48 -0.10
N VAL A 440 -51.18 10.30 0.16
CA VAL A 440 -51.71 9.20 0.95
C VAL A 440 -52.53 8.29 0.05
N TRP A 441 -52.26 6.99 0.16
CA TRP A 441 -52.85 5.94 -0.66
C TRP A 441 -53.55 4.91 0.20
N GLU A 442 -54.58 4.31 -0.36
CA GLU A 442 -55.15 3.07 0.16
C GLU A 442 -54.23 1.90 -0.19
N LEU A 443 -53.77 1.16 0.83
CA LEU A 443 -52.69 0.18 0.68
C LEU A 443 -53.04 -0.95 -0.30
N LEU A 444 -54.24 -1.52 -0.20
CA LEU A 444 -54.63 -2.70 -0.98
C LEU A 444 -54.98 -2.38 -2.44
N THR A 445 -55.64 -1.25 -2.68
CA THR A 445 -56.16 -0.90 -4.01
C THR A 445 -55.16 -0.08 -4.84
N GLY A 446 -54.19 0.56 -4.18
CA GLY A 446 -53.28 1.51 -4.82
C GLY A 446 -53.91 2.86 -5.15
N ARG A 447 -55.14 3.13 -4.68
CA ARG A 447 -55.86 4.38 -4.96
C ARG A 447 -55.27 5.55 -4.16
N GLN A 448 -55.00 6.66 -4.83
CA GLN A 448 -54.66 7.93 -4.17
C GLN A 448 -55.91 8.49 -3.48
N LEU A 449 -55.85 8.68 -2.17
CA LEU A 449 -56.93 9.24 -1.36
C LEU A 449 -56.76 10.74 -1.14
N TRP A 450 -55.51 11.18 -0.93
CA TRP A 450 -55.20 12.55 -0.57
C TRP A 450 -53.82 12.96 -1.06
N SER A 451 -53.63 14.25 -1.29
CA SER A 451 -52.33 14.82 -1.66
C SER A 451 -52.23 16.28 -1.27
N VAL A 452 -51.06 16.68 -0.79
CA VAL A 452 -50.70 18.07 -0.54
C VAL A 452 -49.39 18.40 -1.23
N GLN A 453 -49.27 19.62 -1.74
CA GLN A 453 -48.03 20.19 -2.23
C GLN A 453 -47.46 21.11 -1.14
N LEU A 454 -46.34 20.71 -0.55
CA LEU A 454 -45.75 21.41 0.59
C LEU A 454 -44.84 22.56 0.15
N ASN A 455 -44.14 22.39 -0.97
CA ASN A 455 -43.27 23.40 -1.54
C ASN A 455 -43.13 23.16 -3.06
N ASP A 456 -42.94 24.24 -3.82
CA ASP A 456 -42.80 24.21 -5.28
C ASP A 456 -41.36 23.92 -5.73
N GLU A 457 -40.36 24.31 -4.95
CA GLU A 457 -38.94 24.19 -5.34
C GLU A 457 -38.17 23.07 -4.61
N GLY A 458 -38.75 22.45 -3.58
CA GLY A 458 -38.06 21.54 -2.67
C GLY A 458 -38.63 20.12 -2.63
N PRO A 459 -37.80 19.07 -2.73
CA PRO A 459 -38.28 17.69 -2.62
C PRO A 459 -38.69 17.34 -1.18
N VAL A 460 -39.66 16.44 -1.05
CA VAL A 460 -39.99 15.82 0.24
C VAL A 460 -38.96 14.73 0.52
N ASN A 461 -38.12 14.93 1.54
CA ASN A 461 -37.02 14.01 1.82
C ASN A 461 -37.47 12.77 2.59
N VAL A 462 -38.30 12.95 3.61
CA VAL A 462 -38.74 11.86 4.49
C VAL A 462 -40.18 12.09 4.96
N VAL A 463 -40.94 11.01 5.02
CA VAL A 463 -42.28 10.97 5.60
C VAL A 463 -42.34 9.88 6.66
N ARG A 464 -42.95 10.17 7.82
CA ARG A 464 -43.17 9.17 8.89
C ARG A 464 -44.47 9.45 9.63
N TRP A 465 -45.24 8.41 9.91
CA TRP A 465 -46.42 8.49 10.77
C TRP A 465 -46.02 8.52 12.26
N ARG A 466 -46.81 9.23 13.05
CA ARG A 466 -46.79 9.12 14.51
C ARG A 466 -47.19 7.68 14.89
N PRO A 467 -46.39 6.98 15.71
CA PRO A 467 -46.73 5.65 16.18
C PRO A 467 -47.85 5.74 17.23
N GLY A 468 -48.93 5.00 17.02
CA GLY A 468 -50.12 5.03 17.87
C GLY A 468 -51.40 4.83 17.04
N LYS A 469 -52.50 4.44 17.69
CA LYS A 469 -53.84 4.34 17.06
C LYS A 469 -54.81 5.39 17.61
N ASP A 470 -54.39 6.11 18.63
CA ASP A 470 -55.12 7.15 19.36
C ASP A 470 -55.28 8.41 18.52
N ALA A 471 -54.25 8.81 17.79
CA ALA A 471 -54.31 9.98 16.92
C ALA A 471 -53.34 9.83 15.75
N VAL A 472 -53.80 10.25 14.57
CA VAL A 472 -53.08 10.11 13.31
C VAL A 472 -52.42 11.43 12.96
N VAL A 473 -51.08 11.45 12.98
CA VAL A 473 -50.28 12.60 12.57
C VAL A 473 -49.22 12.11 11.60
N LEU A 474 -49.10 12.75 10.46
CA LEU A 474 -48.06 12.53 9.47
C LEU A 474 -47.01 13.63 9.59
N SER A 475 -45.75 13.24 9.78
CA SER A 475 -44.62 14.15 9.71
C SER A 475 -43.98 14.08 8.32
N ALA A 476 -43.77 15.23 7.69
CA ALA A 476 -43.12 15.35 6.40
C ALA A 476 -41.99 16.39 6.48
N ALA A 477 -40.81 16.05 5.94
CA ALA A 477 -39.68 16.96 5.87
C ALA A 477 -39.48 17.48 4.44
N THR A 478 -39.46 18.80 4.30
CA THR A 478 -39.23 19.50 3.03
C THR A 478 -38.15 20.55 3.23
N GLY A 479 -37.03 20.40 2.53
CA GLY A 479 -35.88 21.28 2.71
C GLY A 479 -35.50 21.40 4.18
N ASP A 480 -35.62 22.60 4.74
CA ASP A 480 -35.23 23.00 6.08
C ASP A 480 -36.34 22.97 7.13
N ALA A 481 -37.56 22.58 6.76
CA ALA A 481 -38.72 22.55 7.63
C ALA A 481 -39.30 21.14 7.79
N VAL A 482 -39.89 20.89 8.96
CA VAL A 482 -40.73 19.72 9.23
C VAL A 482 -42.17 20.18 9.40
N HIS A 483 -43.08 19.56 8.66
CA HIS A 483 -44.51 19.79 8.71
C HIS A 483 -45.21 18.65 9.43
N LEU A 484 -46.11 18.99 10.35
CA LEU A 484 -47.05 18.06 10.97
C LEU A 484 -48.40 18.21 10.29
N ILE A 485 -48.89 17.11 9.75
CA ILE A 485 -50.00 17.02 8.82
C ILE A 485 -51.03 16.06 9.40
N ILE A 486 -52.30 16.44 9.36
CA ILE A 486 -53.44 15.57 9.65
C ILE A 486 -54.27 15.57 8.37
N PRO A 487 -54.30 14.46 7.61
CA PRO A 487 -54.99 14.42 6.34
C PRO A 487 -56.51 14.31 6.53
N ASP A 488 -57.30 15.00 5.70
CA ASP A 488 -58.77 15.12 5.80
C ASP A 488 -59.54 13.82 5.42
N ILE A 489 -58.89 12.67 5.51
CA ILE A 489 -59.43 11.33 5.20
C ILE A 489 -59.97 10.65 6.49
N LEU A 490 -59.74 11.27 7.64
CA LEU A 490 -60.01 10.73 8.96
C LEU A 490 -61.50 10.81 9.33
N SER A 491 -61.92 9.97 10.28
CA SER A 491 -63.21 10.17 10.93
C SER A 491 -63.18 11.44 11.80
N PRO A 492 -64.31 12.17 11.97
CA PRO A 492 -64.34 13.40 12.75
C PRO A 492 -63.82 13.24 14.20
N GLU A 493 -64.06 12.07 14.80
CA GLU A 493 -63.55 11.74 16.13
C GLU A 493 -62.02 11.64 16.17
N LEU A 494 -61.41 10.92 15.22
CA LEU A 494 -59.95 10.77 15.14
C LEU A 494 -59.27 12.07 14.73
N GLU A 495 -59.91 12.86 13.87
CA GLU A 495 -59.44 14.19 13.49
C GLU A 495 -59.38 15.10 14.72
N SER A 496 -60.46 15.20 15.50
CA SER A 496 -60.49 15.99 16.74
C SER A 496 -59.41 15.54 17.75
N ALA A 497 -59.25 14.23 17.95
CA ALA A 497 -58.20 13.70 18.83
C ALA A 497 -56.79 14.04 18.32
N SER A 498 -56.57 13.99 17.01
CA SER A 498 -55.27 14.34 16.40
C SER A 498 -54.97 15.85 16.51
N LEU A 499 -55.99 16.69 16.37
CA LEU A 499 -55.90 18.13 16.59
C LEU A 499 -55.52 18.44 18.03
N ASP A 500 -56.21 17.83 19.00
CA ASP A 500 -55.95 18.04 20.42
C ASP A 500 -54.49 17.73 20.79
N VAL A 501 -53.91 16.67 20.22
CA VAL A 501 -52.50 16.29 20.44
C VAL A 501 -51.54 17.35 19.89
N VAL A 502 -51.81 17.89 18.70
CA VAL A 502 -50.97 18.93 18.09
C VAL A 502 -51.18 20.27 18.81
N ASP A 503 -52.40 20.62 19.20
CA ASP A 503 -52.74 21.89 19.82
C ASP A 503 -52.31 22.01 21.28
N ALA A 504 -52.18 20.90 21.99
CA ALA A 504 -51.69 20.86 23.38
C ALA A 504 -50.38 21.65 23.58
N GLY A 505 -49.50 21.66 22.58
CA GLY A 505 -48.22 22.38 22.65
C GLY A 505 -48.33 23.92 22.59
N TRP A 506 -49.36 24.46 21.93
CA TRP A 506 -49.55 25.92 21.84
C TRP A 506 -49.92 26.51 23.20
N GLY A 507 -50.75 25.78 23.96
CA GLY A 507 -51.11 26.14 25.33
C GLY A 507 -49.87 26.26 26.21
N TYR A 508 -48.98 25.27 26.17
CA TYR A 508 -47.74 25.26 26.95
C TYR A 508 -46.78 26.41 26.58
N SER A 509 -46.58 26.64 25.28
CA SER A 509 -45.70 27.70 24.75
C SER A 509 -46.11 29.10 25.25
N SER A 510 -47.41 29.38 25.28
CA SER A 510 -47.95 30.67 25.75
C SER A 510 -47.70 30.92 27.25
N THR A 511 -47.76 29.87 28.08
CA THR A 511 -47.43 29.93 29.52
C THR A 511 -45.92 30.05 29.79
N ALA A 512 -45.08 29.35 29.02
CA ALA A 512 -43.63 29.40 29.18
C ALA A 512 -43.05 30.78 28.84
N SER A 513 -43.66 31.51 27.90
CA SER A 513 -43.28 32.90 27.58
C SER A 513 -43.57 33.90 28.70
N LYS A 514 -44.46 33.59 29.67
CA LYS A 514 -44.76 34.47 30.81
C LYS A 514 -43.78 34.31 31.99
N ASN A 515 -43.18 33.14 32.15
CA ASN A 515 -42.25 32.85 33.26
C ASN A 515 -40.76 33.13 32.94
N SER A 516 -40.44 33.61 31.73
CA SER A 516 -39.06 33.76 31.22
C SER A 516 -38.51 35.19 31.26
N GLN A 517 -39.05 36.07 32.12
CA GLN A 517 -38.46 37.39 32.37
C GLN A 517 -37.17 37.37 33.22
N ASN A 518 -36.69 36.21 33.71
CA ASN A 518 -35.55 36.14 34.64
C ASN A 518 -34.43 35.13 34.29
N SER A 519 -34.23 34.76 33.03
CA SER A 519 -32.97 34.07 32.66
C SER A 519 -32.51 34.35 31.23
N GLU A 520 -31.40 35.07 31.13
CA GLU A 520 -30.60 35.19 29.90
C GLU A 520 -29.99 33.82 29.56
N GLN A 521 -30.58 33.10 28.61
CA GLN A 521 -29.86 32.06 27.87
C GLN A 521 -29.83 32.42 26.39
N LYS A 522 -28.69 32.97 25.97
CA LYS A 522 -28.30 33.19 24.57
C LYS A 522 -28.21 31.84 23.83
N GLY A 523 -29.21 31.57 22.99
CA GLY A 523 -29.21 30.53 21.97
C GLY A 523 -30.53 30.60 21.20
N SER A 524 -30.48 30.72 19.88
CA SER A 524 -31.67 30.84 19.01
C SER A 524 -32.56 29.60 19.17
N LYS A 525 -33.60 29.68 20.00
CA LYS A 525 -34.59 28.61 20.16
C LYS A 525 -35.39 28.50 18.86
N VAL A 526 -35.47 27.29 18.30
CA VAL A 526 -36.36 27.00 17.16
C VAL A 526 -37.80 27.24 17.62
N GLN A 527 -38.47 28.20 16.97
CA GLN A 527 -39.86 28.52 17.25
C GLN A 527 -40.76 27.67 16.35
N TRP A 528 -41.72 26.99 16.96
CA TRP A 528 -42.77 26.30 16.23
C TRP A 528 -43.75 27.34 15.71
N ALA A 529 -44.07 27.27 14.42
CA ALA A 529 -44.93 28.23 13.75
C ALA A 529 -46.22 27.57 13.27
N ARG A 530 -47.31 28.34 13.30
CA ARG A 530 -48.52 27.97 12.57
C ARG A 530 -48.23 28.09 11.06
N PRO A 531 -48.73 27.16 10.24
CA PRO A 531 -48.45 27.13 8.82
C PRO A 531 -49.06 28.33 8.09
N LEU A 532 -48.57 28.56 6.86
CA LEU A 532 -49.17 29.54 5.95
C LEU A 532 -50.63 29.14 5.64
N PRO A 533 -51.54 30.11 5.39
CA PRO A 533 -52.95 29.82 5.11
C PRO A 533 -53.18 28.77 4.02
N SER A 534 -52.39 28.81 2.94
CA SER A 534 -52.44 27.82 1.84
C SER A 534 -52.11 26.39 2.27
N LEU A 535 -51.22 26.23 3.25
CA LEU A 535 -50.86 24.92 3.81
C LEU A 535 -51.88 24.49 4.88
N ALA A 536 -52.42 25.44 5.64
CA ALA A 536 -53.46 25.18 6.64
C ALA A 536 -54.76 24.63 6.03
N GLU A 537 -55.16 25.16 4.86
CA GLU A 537 -56.31 24.64 4.10
C GLU A 537 -56.11 23.20 3.61
N ASN A 538 -54.86 22.73 3.53
CA ASN A 538 -54.50 21.38 3.11
C ASN A 538 -54.08 20.50 4.31
N GLY A 539 -54.67 20.68 5.49
CA GLY A 539 -54.47 19.79 6.63
C GLY A 539 -53.07 19.85 7.28
N VAL A 540 -52.28 20.91 7.02
CA VAL A 540 -51.01 21.15 7.75
C VAL A 540 -51.31 21.98 8.99
N TYR A 541 -50.81 21.56 10.16
CA TYR A 541 -51.16 22.20 11.45
C TYR A 541 -49.97 22.87 12.15
N ALA A 542 -48.76 22.33 11.99
CA ALA A 542 -47.56 22.93 12.58
C ALA A 542 -46.37 22.82 11.63
N THR A 543 -45.54 23.87 11.62
CA THR A 543 -44.29 23.91 10.86
C THR A 543 -43.12 24.22 11.78
N ILE A 544 -42.05 23.45 11.66
CA ILE A 544 -40.85 23.54 12.48
C ILE A 544 -39.67 23.92 11.56
N PRO A 545 -39.28 25.21 11.50
CA PRO A 545 -38.15 25.66 10.70
C PRO A 545 -36.82 25.37 11.42
N LEU A 546 -36.02 24.45 10.90
CA LEU A 546 -34.72 24.07 11.46
C LEU A 546 -33.56 24.82 10.81
N GLY A 547 -33.78 25.41 9.64
CA GLY A 547 -32.76 26.17 8.88
C GLY A 547 -31.72 25.30 8.17
N TYR A 548 -31.84 23.97 8.25
CA TYR A 548 -30.97 23.01 7.58
C TYR A 548 -31.74 21.83 7.01
N VAL A 549 -31.23 21.26 5.92
CA VAL A 549 -31.92 20.18 5.21
C VAL A 549 -32.06 18.92 6.07
N VAL A 550 -33.30 18.55 6.37
CA VAL A 550 -33.65 17.35 7.14
C VAL A 550 -33.66 16.13 6.22
N LYS A 551 -32.93 15.07 6.59
CA LYS A 551 -32.90 13.82 5.82
C LYS A 551 -33.57 12.63 6.49
N SER A 552 -33.64 12.59 7.83
CA SER A 552 -34.29 11.49 8.54
C SER A 552 -35.17 11.99 9.67
N ILE A 553 -36.33 11.37 9.83
CA ILE A 553 -37.24 11.52 10.97
C ILE A 553 -37.42 10.14 11.61
N SER A 554 -37.37 10.06 12.94
CA SER A 554 -37.77 8.86 13.68
C SER A 554 -38.60 9.24 14.89
N TRP A 555 -39.77 8.62 15.03
CA TRP A 555 -40.61 8.80 16.20
C TRP A 555 -40.19 7.87 17.33
N HIS A 556 -40.40 8.32 18.57
CA HIS A 556 -40.37 7.47 19.75
C HIS A 556 -41.69 6.68 19.83
N ARG A 557 -41.66 5.45 20.35
CA ARG A 557 -42.83 4.55 20.42
C ARG A 557 -44.10 5.11 21.09
N ARG A 558 -43.96 6.14 21.94
CA ARG A 558 -45.11 6.82 22.60
C ARG A 558 -45.74 7.93 21.74
N GLY A 559 -45.11 8.30 20.62
CA GLY A 559 -45.64 9.31 19.70
C GLY A 559 -45.60 10.76 20.20
N ASP A 560 -44.88 11.06 21.30
CA ASP A 560 -44.71 12.44 21.81
C ASP A 560 -43.34 13.04 21.44
N TYR A 561 -42.32 12.18 21.32
CA TYR A 561 -40.98 12.59 20.92
C TYR A 561 -40.69 12.12 19.50
N PHE A 562 -40.00 12.94 18.72
CA PHE A 562 -39.37 12.51 17.49
C PHE A 562 -38.02 13.18 17.30
N VAL A 563 -37.10 12.48 16.64
CA VAL A 563 -35.74 12.95 16.36
C VAL A 563 -35.61 13.27 14.88
N THR A 564 -34.96 14.38 14.57
CA THR A 564 -34.59 14.80 13.22
C THR A 564 -33.07 14.83 13.07
N VAL A 565 -32.58 14.48 11.88
CA VAL A 565 -31.15 14.56 11.55
C VAL A 565 -30.94 15.41 10.30
N CYS A 566 -30.00 16.36 10.43
CA CYS A 566 -29.54 17.27 9.39
C CYS A 566 -28.05 16.97 9.09
N PRO A 567 -27.74 16.16 8.05
CA PRO A 567 -26.41 15.59 7.82
C PRO A 567 -25.44 16.49 7.02
N ALA A 568 -25.85 17.70 6.60
CA ALA A 568 -25.07 18.50 5.64
C ALA A 568 -23.71 18.93 6.21
N SER A 569 -22.65 18.98 5.38
CA SER A 569 -21.31 19.41 5.83
C SER A 569 -21.29 20.85 6.38
N ALA A 570 -22.25 21.68 5.99
CA ALA A 570 -22.43 23.04 6.49
C ALA A 570 -23.19 23.11 7.84
N THR A 571 -23.82 22.01 8.28
CA THR A 571 -24.54 21.99 9.56
C THR A 571 -23.56 21.95 10.73
N PRO A 572 -23.67 22.87 11.71
CA PRO A 572 -22.94 22.74 12.96
C PRO A 572 -23.32 21.44 13.67
N ALA A 573 -22.34 20.69 14.15
CA ALA A 573 -22.58 19.38 14.77
C ALA A 573 -23.49 19.43 16.01
N SER A 574 -23.60 20.58 16.67
CA SER A 574 -24.53 20.82 17.78
C SER A 574 -25.99 20.93 17.34
N LEU A 575 -26.24 21.33 16.09
CA LEU A 575 -27.58 21.50 15.51
C LEU A 575 -27.98 20.35 14.60
N ALA A 576 -27.06 19.44 14.30
CA ALA A 576 -27.28 18.34 13.37
C ALA A 576 -28.32 17.31 13.85
N ILE A 577 -28.57 17.21 15.16
CA ILE A 577 -29.56 16.29 15.74
C ILE A 577 -30.45 17.08 16.68
N ALA A 578 -31.76 17.08 16.41
CA ALA A 578 -32.75 17.72 17.24
C ALA A 578 -33.79 16.71 17.73
N ILE A 579 -34.16 16.81 19.00
CA ILE A 579 -35.26 16.07 19.60
C ILE A 579 -36.41 17.04 19.82
N HIS A 580 -37.56 16.72 19.24
CA HIS A 580 -38.77 17.51 19.30
C HIS A 580 -39.74 16.89 20.29
N THR A 581 -40.40 17.73 21.09
CA THR A 581 -41.49 17.32 21.97
C THR A 581 -42.80 17.94 21.49
N LEU A 582 -43.72 17.08 21.07
CA LEU A 582 -44.98 17.49 20.48
C LEU A 582 -45.87 18.17 21.52
N SER A 583 -46.03 17.56 22.70
CA SER A 583 -46.86 18.10 23.80
C SER A 583 -46.43 19.48 24.33
N LYS A 584 -45.19 19.92 24.07
CA LYS A 584 -44.64 21.19 24.58
C LYS A 584 -44.24 22.17 23.48
N HIS A 585 -44.34 21.78 22.20
CA HIS A 585 -43.76 22.50 21.06
C HIS A 585 -42.34 23.00 21.34
N SER A 586 -41.50 22.11 21.86
CA SER A 586 -40.12 22.43 22.22
C SER A 586 -39.16 21.59 21.41
N THR A 587 -38.08 22.24 20.96
CA THR A 587 -36.98 21.58 20.25
C THR A 587 -35.73 21.66 21.11
N GLN A 588 -35.12 20.51 21.38
CA GLN A 588 -33.91 20.38 22.17
C GLN A 588 -32.77 19.82 21.32
N TYR A 589 -31.57 20.34 21.56
CA TYR A 589 -30.34 19.84 20.96
C TYR A 589 -29.54 19.10 22.03
N PRO A 590 -29.63 17.76 22.10
CA PRO A 590 -29.02 16.98 23.19
C PRO A 590 -27.48 17.05 23.20
N PHE A 591 -26.84 17.35 22.06
CA PHE A 591 -25.39 17.33 21.91
C PHE A 591 -24.82 18.75 21.83
N ARG A 592 -24.07 19.16 22.86
CA ARG A 592 -23.40 20.49 22.90
C ARG A 592 -22.08 20.56 22.14
N LYS A 593 -21.37 19.44 22.03
CA LYS A 593 -20.05 19.33 21.37
C LYS A 593 -20.16 18.42 20.16
N ARG A 594 -19.27 18.62 19.17
CA ARG A 594 -19.13 17.71 18.02
C ARG A 594 -18.89 16.28 18.53
N LEU A 595 -19.68 15.34 18.03
CA LEU A 595 -19.47 13.90 18.21
C LEU A 595 -18.04 13.56 17.75
N LYS A 596 -17.16 13.18 18.67
CA LYS A 596 -15.74 12.90 18.37
C LYS A 596 -15.63 11.68 17.45
N GLY A 597 -15.07 11.87 16.25
CA GLY A 597 -14.84 10.81 15.26
C GLY A 597 -16.08 10.40 14.47
N GLY A 598 -15.90 9.75 13.32
CA GLY A 598 -16.98 9.05 12.61
C GLY A 598 -17.76 9.81 11.53
N GLY A 599 -17.44 11.08 11.26
CA GLY A 599 -18.11 11.88 10.22
C GLY A 599 -19.47 12.45 10.64
N PRO A 600 -20.21 13.12 9.71
CA PRO A 600 -21.51 13.71 10.00
C PRO A 600 -22.57 12.65 10.33
N PRO A 601 -23.54 12.96 11.23
CA PRO A 601 -24.67 12.06 11.54
C PRO A 601 -25.50 11.83 10.29
N GLN A 602 -25.96 10.60 10.05
CA GLN A 602 -26.79 10.23 8.89
C GLN A 602 -28.24 9.95 9.32
N VAL A 603 -28.41 9.10 10.34
CA VAL A 603 -29.72 8.62 10.81
C VAL A 603 -29.69 8.46 12.33
N ALA A 604 -30.83 8.63 13.00
CA ALA A 604 -30.98 8.34 14.42
C ALA A 604 -32.32 7.64 14.70
N HIS A 605 -32.30 6.66 15.60
CA HIS A 605 -33.48 5.88 16.00
C HIS A 605 -33.52 5.70 17.52
N PHE A 606 -34.72 5.79 18.09
CA PHE A 606 -34.95 5.42 19.48
C PHE A 606 -34.96 3.90 19.62
N HIS A 607 -34.43 3.40 20.73
CA HIS A 607 -34.58 2.01 21.08
C HIS A 607 -36.08 1.71 21.35
N PRO A 608 -36.60 0.55 20.89
CA PRO A 608 -38.02 0.21 21.02
C PRO A 608 -38.53 0.20 22.47
N ALA A 609 -37.82 -0.44 23.41
CA ALA A 609 -38.22 -0.47 24.83
C ALA A 609 -37.42 0.46 25.76
N LYS A 610 -36.09 0.39 25.72
CA LYS A 610 -35.16 1.10 26.63
C LYS A 610 -35.05 2.59 26.26
N PRO A 611 -34.75 3.50 27.21
CA PRO A 611 -34.58 4.94 26.94
C PRO A 611 -33.21 5.25 26.29
N ILE A 612 -32.87 4.54 25.22
CA ILE A 612 -31.61 4.65 24.50
C ILE A 612 -31.86 5.31 23.14
N LEU A 613 -30.98 6.23 22.74
CA LEU A 613 -30.96 6.81 21.40
C LEU A 613 -29.73 6.28 20.65
N TYR A 614 -29.95 5.62 19.52
CA TYR A 614 -28.91 5.25 18.58
C TYR A 614 -28.71 6.35 17.55
N VAL A 615 -27.47 6.77 17.36
CA VAL A 615 -27.06 7.76 16.36
C VAL A 615 -26.03 7.13 15.44
N ALA A 616 -26.40 6.96 14.17
CA ALA A 616 -25.48 6.54 13.14
C ALA A 616 -24.80 7.75 12.52
N ASN A 617 -23.49 7.85 12.70
CA ASN A 617 -22.65 8.73 11.88
C ASN A 617 -22.25 8.02 10.59
N GLN A 618 -21.47 8.70 9.75
CA GLN A 618 -20.98 8.13 8.50
C GLN A 618 -20.26 6.78 8.65
N ARG A 619 -19.49 6.57 9.74
CA ARG A 619 -18.66 5.35 9.92
C ARG A 619 -18.98 4.52 11.16
N VAL A 620 -19.68 5.07 12.14
CA VAL A 620 -19.87 4.48 13.47
C VAL A 620 -21.27 4.76 13.99
N ILE A 621 -21.79 3.83 14.79
CA ILE A 621 -23.08 3.97 15.47
C ILE A 621 -22.81 4.12 16.96
N ARG A 622 -23.45 5.10 17.60
CA ARG A 622 -23.31 5.36 19.04
C ARG A 622 -24.64 5.19 19.74
N SER A 623 -24.63 4.50 20.87
CA SER A 623 -25.79 4.38 21.75
C SER A 623 -25.66 5.34 22.92
N TYR A 624 -26.70 6.15 23.15
CA TYR A 624 -26.77 7.12 24.23
C TYR A 624 -27.89 6.76 25.19
N ASP A 625 -27.62 6.75 26.48
CA ASP A 625 -28.66 6.67 27.50
C ASP A 625 -29.25 8.08 27.71
N LEU A 626 -30.53 8.25 27.41
CA LEU A 626 -31.22 9.53 27.54
C LEU A 626 -31.48 9.90 29.01
N THR A 627 -31.55 8.92 29.91
CA THR A 627 -31.79 9.17 31.34
C THR A 627 -30.52 9.64 32.04
N ARG A 628 -29.40 8.97 31.78
CA ARG A 628 -28.08 9.31 32.32
C ARG A 628 -27.37 10.42 31.55
N GLN A 629 -27.85 10.74 30.35
CA GLN A 629 -27.23 11.69 29.41
C GLN A 629 -25.77 11.34 29.11
N SER A 630 -25.46 10.05 29.00
CA SER A 630 -24.12 9.54 28.76
C SER A 630 -24.08 8.60 27.55
N LEU A 631 -22.89 8.48 26.95
CA LEU A 631 -22.61 7.50 25.91
C LEU A 631 -22.48 6.12 26.56
N LEU A 632 -23.18 5.12 26.00
CA LEU A 632 -23.11 3.72 26.45
C LEU A 632 -22.07 2.94 25.64
N LYS A 633 -22.25 2.85 24.32
CA LYS A 633 -21.44 1.98 23.45
C LYS A 633 -21.19 2.62 22.08
N ILE A 634 -20.08 2.24 21.44
CA ILE A 634 -19.71 2.67 20.09
C ILE A 634 -19.55 1.41 19.23
N LEU A 635 -20.49 1.19 18.33
CA LEU A 635 -20.43 0.11 17.35
C LEU A 635 -19.57 0.54 16.17
N GLN A 636 -18.77 -0.40 15.65
CA GLN A 636 -17.83 -0.23 14.55
C GLN A 636 -18.25 -1.14 13.38
N PRO A 637 -19.16 -0.70 12.50
CA PRO A 637 -19.60 -1.50 11.35
C PRO A 637 -18.50 -1.85 10.34
N GLY A 638 -17.40 -1.08 10.31
CA GLY A 638 -16.36 -1.27 9.30
C GLY A 638 -16.81 -0.87 7.89
N ALA A 639 -17.90 -0.12 7.77
CA ALA A 639 -18.35 0.56 6.57
C ALA A 639 -17.76 1.98 6.51
N ARG A 640 -17.37 2.44 5.31
CA ARG A 640 -16.90 3.82 5.08
C ARG A 640 -18.06 4.80 5.11
N TRP A 641 -19.24 4.39 4.66
CA TRP A 641 -20.44 5.23 4.62
C TRP A 641 -21.72 4.44 4.91
N ILE A 642 -22.28 4.66 6.11
CA ILE A 642 -23.58 4.12 6.53
C ILE A 642 -24.69 4.90 5.84
N SER A 643 -25.65 4.19 5.25
CA SER A 643 -26.83 4.80 4.62
C SER A 643 -28.01 4.84 5.58
N SER A 644 -28.29 3.72 6.23
CA SER A 644 -29.42 3.51 7.12
C SER A 644 -29.12 2.39 8.11
N PHE A 645 -29.88 2.33 9.19
CA PHE A 645 -29.86 1.21 10.11
C PHE A 645 -31.25 1.04 10.73
N ASP A 646 -31.52 -0.14 11.25
CA ASP A 646 -32.74 -0.40 12.01
C ASP A 646 -32.44 -1.30 13.20
N ILE A 647 -33.31 -1.22 14.21
CA ILE A 647 -33.14 -1.92 15.49
C ILE A 647 -34.16 -3.05 15.55
N HIS A 648 -33.71 -4.23 15.97
CA HIS A 648 -34.59 -5.39 16.11
C HIS A 648 -35.72 -5.06 17.10
N PRO A 649 -36.99 -5.35 16.76
CA PRO A 649 -38.09 -5.06 17.66
C PRO A 649 -37.97 -5.84 18.97
N THR A 650 -38.47 -5.26 20.05
CA THR A 650 -38.55 -5.98 21.34
C THR A 650 -39.69 -6.98 21.26
N SER A 651 -39.38 -8.27 21.48
CA SER A 651 -40.37 -9.35 21.58
C SER A 651 -40.45 -9.85 23.03
N SER A 652 -41.35 -10.80 23.32
CA SER A 652 -41.38 -11.46 24.65
C SER A 652 -40.10 -12.24 24.97
N VAL A 653 -39.30 -12.54 23.94
CA VAL A 653 -38.10 -13.38 24.02
C VAL A 653 -36.81 -12.55 23.86
N THR A 654 -36.89 -11.36 23.27
CA THR A 654 -35.70 -10.60 22.84
C THR A 654 -35.81 -9.13 23.22
N SER A 655 -34.74 -8.59 23.81
CA SER A 655 -34.70 -7.21 24.34
C SER A 655 -34.47 -6.12 23.30
N GLY A 656 -34.29 -6.45 22.01
CA GLY A 656 -34.05 -5.48 20.93
C GLY A 656 -32.58 -5.07 20.78
N ASP A 657 -31.66 -5.95 21.15
CA ASP A 657 -30.21 -5.68 21.21
C ASP A 657 -29.46 -6.05 19.91
N ASN A 658 -30.19 -6.38 18.83
CA ASN A 658 -29.62 -6.59 17.49
C ASN A 658 -29.92 -5.40 16.57
N LEU A 659 -28.97 -5.04 15.71
CA LEU A 659 -29.15 -4.02 14.68
C LEU A 659 -28.74 -4.54 13.31
N ILE A 660 -29.42 -4.04 12.29
CA ILE A 660 -28.98 -4.15 10.88
C ILE A 660 -28.53 -2.79 10.40
N VAL A 661 -27.46 -2.77 9.62
CA VAL A 661 -26.86 -1.55 9.08
C VAL A 661 -26.67 -1.72 7.58
N GLY A 662 -27.27 -0.82 6.82
CA GLY A 662 -27.05 -0.67 5.39
C GLY A 662 -25.91 0.30 5.11
N SER A 663 -25.13 0.02 4.07
CA SER A 663 -24.05 0.89 3.63
C SER A 663 -24.08 1.17 2.13
N TYR A 664 -23.65 2.39 1.77
CA TYR A 664 -23.35 2.74 0.38
C TYR A 664 -22.23 1.88 -0.23
N ASP A 665 -21.41 1.24 0.60
CA ASP A 665 -20.35 0.29 0.21
C ASP A 665 -20.90 -1.09 -0.19
N ARG A 666 -22.23 -1.23 -0.38
CA ARG A 666 -22.91 -2.45 -0.83
C ARG A 666 -22.91 -3.58 0.21
N ARG A 667 -22.78 -3.22 1.48
CA ARG A 667 -22.70 -4.16 2.61
C ARG A 667 -23.94 -4.03 3.49
N LEU A 668 -24.57 -5.16 3.77
CA LEU A 668 -25.55 -5.32 4.84
C LEU A 668 -24.84 -5.96 6.04
N LEU A 669 -24.89 -5.29 7.18
CA LEU A 669 -24.15 -5.69 8.36
C LEU A 669 -25.11 -6.00 9.49
N TRP A 670 -25.00 -7.20 10.05
CA TRP A 670 -25.71 -7.58 11.26
C TRP A 670 -24.82 -7.35 12.47
N HIS A 671 -25.29 -6.53 13.41
CA HIS A 671 -24.65 -6.28 14.68
C HIS A 671 -25.46 -6.92 15.80
N ASP A 672 -24.78 -7.72 16.60
CA ASP A 672 -25.26 -8.13 17.91
C ASP A 672 -24.52 -7.27 18.94
N VAL A 673 -25.26 -6.39 19.63
CA VAL A 673 -24.68 -5.40 20.55
C VAL A 673 -24.01 -6.08 21.71
N ASP A 674 -24.47 -7.25 22.14
CA ASP A 674 -23.92 -7.92 23.32
C ASP A 674 -22.70 -8.77 22.95
N LEU A 675 -22.67 -9.33 21.74
CA LEU A 675 -21.56 -10.15 21.26
C LEU A 675 -20.29 -9.33 20.94
N SER A 676 -20.39 -8.24 20.18
CA SER A 676 -19.23 -7.44 19.76
C SER A 676 -19.59 -6.04 19.29
N ASP A 677 -18.62 -5.11 19.37
CA ASP A 677 -18.71 -3.82 18.68
C ASP A 677 -18.62 -3.95 17.15
N ARG A 678 -18.01 -5.03 16.66
CA ARG A 678 -17.86 -5.35 15.23
C ARG A 678 -19.09 -6.13 14.72
N PRO A 679 -19.35 -6.13 13.40
CA PRO A 679 -20.49 -6.88 12.86
C PRO A 679 -20.30 -8.38 13.11
N TYR A 680 -21.38 -9.05 13.55
CA TYR A 680 -21.45 -10.51 13.68
C TYR A 680 -21.38 -11.17 12.30
N LYS A 681 -22.16 -10.65 11.34
CA LYS A 681 -22.21 -11.17 9.97
C LYS A 681 -22.24 -10.02 8.97
N ALA A 682 -21.44 -10.12 7.93
CA ALA A 682 -21.42 -9.17 6.82
C ALA A 682 -21.90 -9.86 5.55
N LEU A 683 -22.97 -9.33 4.95
CA LEU A 683 -23.62 -9.86 3.76
C LEU A 683 -23.38 -8.90 2.59
N ARG A 684 -22.99 -9.44 1.44
CA ARG A 684 -22.67 -8.69 0.22
C ARG A 684 -23.39 -9.28 -0.98
N TYR A 685 -24.70 -9.11 -1.01
CA TYR A 685 -25.52 -9.64 -2.10
C TYR A 685 -25.90 -8.59 -3.15
N HIS A 686 -25.74 -7.30 -2.84
CA HIS A 686 -26.07 -6.20 -3.75
C HIS A 686 -24.89 -5.77 -4.60
N THR A 687 -25.18 -5.36 -5.84
CA THR A 687 -24.16 -4.82 -6.76
C THR A 687 -23.96 -3.32 -6.60
N LYS A 688 -24.97 -2.62 -6.07
CA LYS A 688 -24.97 -1.18 -5.80
C LYS A 688 -25.25 -0.86 -4.33
N ALA A 689 -25.25 0.43 -4.01
CA ALA A 689 -25.40 0.94 -2.66
C ALA A 689 -26.75 0.55 -2.03
N ILE A 690 -26.71 0.11 -0.77
CA ILE A 690 -27.92 -0.14 0.02
C ILE A 690 -28.44 1.19 0.54
N ARG A 691 -29.72 1.48 0.35
CA ARG A 691 -30.38 2.73 0.72
C ARG A 691 -31.08 2.63 2.07
N ALA A 692 -32.03 1.72 2.19
CA ALA A 692 -32.81 1.51 3.40
C ALA A 692 -32.75 0.04 3.85
N VAL A 693 -32.70 -0.17 5.15
CA VAL A 693 -32.86 -1.46 5.81
C VAL A 693 -33.95 -1.35 6.87
N LYS A 694 -34.82 -2.35 6.98
CA LYS A 694 -35.93 -2.35 7.95
C LYS A 694 -36.25 -3.74 8.50
N TYR A 695 -36.48 -3.82 9.80
CA TYR A 695 -37.05 -4.98 10.46
C TYR A 695 -38.57 -4.97 10.35
N HIS A 696 -39.14 -6.16 10.23
CA HIS A 696 -40.57 -6.34 10.38
C HIS A 696 -40.93 -6.24 11.88
N PRO A 697 -41.97 -5.49 12.30
CA PRO A 697 -42.30 -5.30 13.72
C PRO A 697 -42.65 -6.58 14.50
N ARG A 698 -43.29 -7.55 13.83
CA ARG A 698 -43.76 -8.81 14.43
C ARG A 698 -43.06 -10.09 13.97
N TYR A 699 -42.97 -10.34 12.66
CA TYR A 699 -42.28 -11.50 12.10
C TYR A 699 -40.75 -11.35 12.19
N PRO A 700 -39.99 -12.46 12.28
CA PRO A 700 -38.52 -12.47 12.25
C PRO A 700 -37.99 -12.23 10.83
N LEU A 701 -38.48 -11.18 10.18
CA LEU A 701 -38.12 -10.80 8.82
C LEU A 701 -37.43 -9.44 8.83
N PHE A 702 -36.51 -9.25 7.91
CA PHE A 702 -35.98 -7.95 7.60
C PHE A 702 -35.71 -7.83 6.11
N ILE A 703 -35.61 -6.59 5.64
CA ILE A 703 -35.43 -6.26 4.23
C ILE A 703 -34.31 -5.25 4.08
N ASP A 704 -33.57 -5.38 2.99
CA ASP A 704 -32.70 -4.35 2.47
C ASP A 704 -33.20 -3.88 1.09
N SER A 705 -32.79 -2.67 0.73
CA SER A 705 -33.12 -2.04 -0.54
C SER A 705 -31.88 -1.40 -1.13
N SER A 706 -31.72 -1.51 -2.44
CA SER A 706 -30.50 -1.03 -3.11
C SER A 706 -30.79 -0.27 -4.40
N ASP A 707 -29.79 0.51 -4.79
CA ASP A 707 -29.76 1.27 -6.03
C ASP A 707 -29.72 0.39 -7.30
N ASP A 708 -29.54 -0.93 -7.16
CA ASP A 708 -29.68 -1.90 -8.27
C ASP A 708 -31.14 -2.20 -8.64
N GLY A 709 -32.10 -1.66 -7.90
CA GLY A 709 -33.54 -1.87 -8.12
C GLY A 709 -34.05 -3.17 -7.51
N LEU A 710 -33.24 -3.83 -6.69
CA LEU A 710 -33.57 -5.07 -5.99
C LEU A 710 -33.89 -4.78 -4.52
N LEU A 711 -34.79 -5.60 -3.96
CA LEU A 711 -34.94 -5.75 -2.52
C LEU A 711 -34.64 -7.20 -2.13
N GLN A 712 -33.96 -7.44 -1.02
CA GLN A 712 -33.76 -8.80 -0.52
C GLN A 712 -34.41 -8.96 0.84
N ILE A 713 -35.18 -10.03 0.97
CA ILE A 713 -35.85 -10.40 2.20
C ILE A 713 -35.04 -11.49 2.86
N PHE A 714 -34.85 -11.33 4.16
CA PHE A 714 -34.13 -12.26 5.00
C PHE A 714 -35.01 -12.68 6.16
N HIS A 715 -34.79 -13.92 6.61
CA HIS A 715 -35.22 -14.39 7.90
C HIS A 715 -34.07 -14.17 8.90
N GLY A 716 -34.36 -13.47 10.00
CA GLY A 716 -33.41 -13.24 11.08
C GLY A 716 -34.00 -13.72 12.38
N SER A 717 -33.77 -15.00 12.73
CA SER A 717 -34.26 -15.54 13.99
C SER A 717 -33.26 -15.23 15.10
N VAL A 718 -33.67 -14.41 16.05
CA VAL A 718 -32.92 -14.16 17.28
C VAL A 718 -33.50 -15.03 18.39
N THR A 719 -32.67 -15.91 18.91
CA THR A 719 -32.98 -16.75 20.07
C THR A 719 -32.84 -15.94 21.36
N GLY A 720 -33.68 -16.22 22.36
CA GLY A 720 -33.61 -15.56 23.67
C GLY A 720 -32.54 -16.13 24.60
N ASP A 721 -31.92 -17.25 24.20
CA ASP A 721 -30.79 -17.83 24.91
C ASP A 721 -29.51 -17.05 24.58
N LEU A 722 -28.92 -16.47 25.63
CA LEU A 722 -27.76 -15.58 25.56
C LEU A 722 -26.54 -16.23 24.88
N MET A 723 -26.43 -17.56 24.91
CA MET A 723 -25.29 -18.31 24.34
C MET A 723 -25.47 -18.69 22.88
N SER A 724 -26.65 -18.44 22.30
CA SER A 724 -26.97 -18.83 20.93
C SER A 724 -27.00 -17.62 20.00
N ASN A 725 -26.30 -17.73 18.87
CA ASN A 725 -26.23 -16.64 17.90
C ASN A 725 -27.47 -16.60 17.00
N ALA A 726 -27.75 -15.42 16.44
CA ALA A 726 -28.84 -15.25 15.48
C ALA A 726 -28.60 -16.06 14.19
N ASN A 727 -29.63 -16.77 13.72
CA ASN A 727 -29.61 -17.46 12.43
C ASN A 727 -30.19 -16.54 11.34
N ILE A 728 -29.42 -16.34 10.27
CA ILE A 728 -29.74 -15.39 9.20
C ILE A 728 -29.76 -16.13 7.87
N VAL A 729 -30.95 -16.19 7.28
CA VAL A 729 -31.24 -16.96 6.06
C VAL A 729 -31.79 -16.02 4.98
N PRO A 730 -31.16 -15.93 3.79
CA PRO A 730 -31.74 -15.22 2.66
C PRO A 730 -32.97 -15.98 2.14
N LEU A 731 -34.09 -15.28 1.95
CA LEU A 731 -35.34 -15.89 1.51
C LEU A 731 -35.61 -15.63 0.04
N LYS A 732 -35.77 -14.35 -0.34
CA LYS A 732 -36.22 -13.97 -1.68
C LYS A 732 -35.62 -12.65 -2.14
N VAL A 733 -35.29 -12.58 -3.41
CA VAL A 733 -34.93 -11.34 -4.11
C VAL A 733 -36.16 -10.84 -4.87
N LEU A 734 -36.68 -9.69 -4.48
CA LEU A 734 -37.80 -9.02 -5.15
C LEU A 734 -37.27 -8.16 -6.29
N ARG A 735 -37.76 -8.42 -7.50
CA ARG A 735 -37.39 -7.71 -8.72
C ARG A 735 -38.60 -6.97 -9.26
N GLY A 736 -38.43 -5.71 -9.61
CA GLY A 736 -39.48 -4.99 -10.33
C GLY A 736 -39.18 -3.52 -10.59
N HIS A 737 -38.53 -2.83 -9.65
CA HIS A 737 -38.23 -1.40 -9.81
C HIS A 737 -37.29 -1.15 -10.97
N LYS A 738 -37.57 -0.08 -11.74
CA LYS A 738 -36.69 0.32 -12.84
C LYS A 738 -35.59 1.24 -12.30
N VAL A 739 -34.35 0.95 -12.64
CA VAL A 739 -33.21 1.81 -12.29
C VAL A 739 -33.22 3.05 -13.19
N VAL A 740 -33.21 4.24 -12.57
CA VAL A 740 -33.24 5.54 -13.27
C VAL A 740 -32.11 6.42 -12.73
N GLY A 741 -31.16 6.79 -13.61
CA GLY A 741 -30.02 7.63 -13.21
C GLY A 741 -29.17 6.97 -12.11
N ASP A 742 -28.89 5.68 -12.27
CA ASP A 742 -28.20 4.81 -11.32
C ASP A 742 -28.85 4.59 -9.95
N LEU A 743 -30.04 5.17 -9.72
CA LEU A 743 -30.84 4.95 -8.52
C LEU A 743 -31.90 3.89 -8.75
N GLY A 744 -32.13 3.08 -7.72
CA GLY A 744 -33.09 1.97 -7.73
C GLY A 744 -34.18 2.19 -6.70
N VAL A 745 -34.16 1.43 -5.62
CA VAL A 745 -35.11 1.54 -4.50
C VAL A 745 -34.54 2.46 -3.44
N LEU A 746 -35.28 3.52 -3.07
CA LEU A 746 -34.80 4.60 -2.20
C LEU A 746 -35.20 4.41 -0.73
N ASP A 747 -36.40 3.88 -0.46
CA ASP A 747 -36.90 3.63 0.89
C ASP A 747 -37.85 2.43 0.89
N VAL A 748 -37.99 1.80 2.06
CA VAL A 748 -38.83 0.62 2.28
C VAL A 748 -39.46 0.70 3.65
N ASP A 749 -40.68 0.18 3.77
CA ASP A 749 -41.35 0.01 5.05
C ASP A 749 -42.13 -1.30 5.10
N TRP A 750 -42.33 -1.83 6.30
CA TRP A 750 -43.11 -3.05 6.52
C TRP A 750 -44.53 -2.70 6.93
N HIS A 751 -45.47 -3.55 6.54
CA HIS A 751 -46.80 -3.52 7.12
C HIS A 751 -46.71 -3.93 8.61
N PRO A 752 -47.46 -3.28 9.53
CA PRO A 752 -47.26 -3.47 10.97
C PRO A 752 -47.63 -4.87 11.48
N ARG A 753 -48.47 -5.62 10.74
CA ARG A 753 -49.00 -6.92 11.16
C ARG A 753 -48.64 -8.07 10.20
N GLU A 754 -49.13 -7.99 8.95
CA GLU A 754 -48.89 -8.97 7.88
C GLU A 754 -47.48 -8.86 7.28
N ALA A 755 -46.98 -9.96 6.71
CA ALA A 755 -45.67 -10.05 6.06
C ALA A 755 -45.61 -9.35 4.68
N TRP A 756 -46.14 -8.13 4.59
CA TRP A 756 -46.13 -7.32 3.37
C TRP A 756 -45.15 -6.19 3.51
N CYS A 757 -44.44 -5.86 2.44
CA CYS A 757 -43.56 -4.69 2.43
C CYS A 757 -43.93 -3.73 1.31
N VAL A 758 -43.65 -2.46 1.54
CA VAL A 758 -43.83 -1.40 0.55
C VAL A 758 -42.49 -0.77 0.23
N SER A 759 -42.30 -0.40 -1.02
CA SER A 759 -41.03 0.10 -1.53
C SER A 759 -41.22 1.35 -2.37
N ALA A 760 -40.30 2.30 -2.25
CA ALA A 760 -40.24 3.56 -2.97
C ALA A 760 -39.17 3.50 -4.07
N GLY A 761 -39.56 3.71 -5.33
CA GLY A 761 -38.67 3.63 -6.48
C GLY A 761 -38.21 5.00 -6.99
N ALA A 762 -36.99 5.04 -7.52
CA ALA A 762 -36.51 6.13 -8.36
C ALA A 762 -37.27 6.22 -9.70
N ASP A 763 -38.01 5.17 -10.08
CA ASP A 763 -38.93 5.17 -11.22
C ASP A 763 -40.22 5.96 -11.01
N GLY A 764 -40.40 6.55 -9.82
CA GLY A 764 -41.56 7.35 -9.45
C GLY A 764 -42.78 6.53 -9.05
N THR A 765 -42.60 5.23 -8.83
CA THR A 765 -43.66 4.34 -8.34
C THR A 765 -43.40 3.89 -6.91
N CYS A 766 -44.46 3.68 -6.15
CA CYS A 766 -44.39 2.81 -4.97
C CYS A 766 -44.92 1.42 -5.34
N ARG A 767 -44.46 0.38 -4.65
CA ARG A 767 -44.92 -0.99 -4.88
C ARG A 767 -45.13 -1.72 -3.58
N LEU A 768 -46.27 -2.41 -3.49
CA LEU A 768 -46.63 -3.32 -2.41
C LEU A 768 -46.26 -4.74 -2.83
N TRP A 769 -45.58 -5.45 -1.93
CA TRP A 769 -45.17 -6.84 -2.09
C TRP A 769 -45.88 -7.69 -1.05
N MET A 770 -46.46 -8.81 -1.51
CA MET A 770 -47.25 -9.74 -0.70
C MET A 770 -46.74 -11.18 -0.83
#